data_AF-A0A6N2DBL3-F1
#
_entry.id   AF-A0A6N2DBL3-F1
#
_cell.length_a   1.000
_cell.length_b   1.000
_cell.length_c   1.000
_cell.angle_alpha   90.00
_cell.angle_beta   90.00
_cell.angle_gamma   90.00
#
_symmetry.space_group_name_H-M   'P 1'
#
loop_
_entity.id
_entity.type
_entity.pdbx_description
1 polymer ?
#
loop_
_entity_poly.entity_id
_entity_poly.type
_entity_poly.pdbx_seq_one_letter_code
_entity_poly.pdbx_strand_id
1 'polypeptide(L)'
;MPISFLETMEGPLVDRDGRAHHAVLDLRCESGRIASFTLDGLARITGTFSAGPWADAAACEGTLEVRPVRGRRLGYTAEFRGTDNARYRLVGVKHPNPLRPLASMTTLHTRLLREGECVAEGILRFEWNTLGAFLASWRPWHGMQTQPMTAPPRHPDLPGPEPLDPLERRTMHALGEALIAPGVKVPPLDDETVEQAIAILAFLPGHLQLVFRAALRALDAGARLRHRQAFAALPLDRRRNLLRDAEGLGTAGAAATLLLGMPIKSAHFARREYLDALGVPDYRNPVREKEPRWLQNHTPAEALGERETVVDADVVIIGTGAGGGPVAASLAEAGLGVVLLEEGHYHRREDFAGDPAERLLRFWRDGGVNSTIGNAPVVLPLGRMVGGSTAINSGTCFRTPDDVLQRWRDEGLPEDFAPENFARWLDLAEAELGVEPGDPAWLGRIAEAVAKGADALGGIHGPLRRNAPGCDGQGLCVVGCPTGAKRSSDVSWVPRALKAGAALFTGLPVTRLLMRGRRCHGVLATGQDRHGAPRTLEVRAKIVVVACGTLHSPVLLARNGIRLPWLGRNLSVHPAVGVHALFPESQGQPWRAIPQSYGVEGLVDPRVRFEGFAGPPQLTAPSMTLFGEELTRWMDRFDHIGQYGFMVCDDGNGRVVPGPDGRPLVHYHVDREATALFRRGSAVLSEMLFTGGASEISTGIDGVGVIRSIDEARAIAARPLRAHHFRLMGFHPLGTCRMGSRPDRGVVDPDHRVWGTTNLHVIDGSTIPTGLGVNPQITIMAAALRAAEGIRDRLGG
;
A
#
# COMPACT_ATOMS: atom_id res chain seq x y z
N MET A 1 34.44 13.15 16.27
CA MET A 1 32.96 13.16 16.17
C MET A 1 32.40 12.39 17.35
N PRO A 2 31.20 12.72 17.82
CA PRO A 2 30.66 12.10 19.02
C PRO A 2 30.39 10.61 18.83
N ILE A 3 30.68 9.78 19.83
CA ILE A 3 30.39 8.34 19.80
C ILE A 3 28.86 8.12 19.86
N SER A 4 28.33 7.27 18.99
CA SER A 4 26.98 6.72 19.09
C SER A 4 26.98 5.22 18.81
N PHE A 5 26.36 4.41 19.67
CA PHE A 5 26.24 2.97 19.48
C PHE A 5 24.97 2.39 20.14
N LEU A 6 24.58 1.19 19.70
CA LEU A 6 23.48 0.39 20.23
C LEU A 6 24.04 -0.95 20.70
N GLU A 7 23.75 -1.36 21.93
CA GLU A 7 24.26 -2.60 22.50
C GLU A 7 23.24 -3.30 23.40
N THR A 8 23.32 -4.62 23.42
CA THR A 8 22.57 -5.49 24.34
C THR A 8 23.55 -6.17 25.28
N MET A 9 23.26 -6.09 26.59
CA MET A 9 24.05 -6.72 27.63
C MET A 9 23.18 -7.65 28.47
N GLU A 10 23.65 -8.87 28.68
CA GLU A 10 22.89 -9.88 29.41
C GLU A 10 23.73 -10.60 30.47
N GLY A 11 23.10 -11.01 31.56
CA GLY A 11 23.77 -11.76 32.62
C GLY A 11 22.94 -11.89 33.89
N PRO A 12 23.41 -12.69 34.85
CA PRO A 12 22.70 -12.87 36.11
C PRO A 12 22.90 -11.66 37.03
N LEU A 13 21.82 -11.18 37.64
CA LEU A 13 21.81 -10.35 38.84
C LEU A 13 21.37 -11.21 40.02
N VAL A 14 22.17 -11.24 41.09
CA VAL A 14 21.89 -12.02 42.29
C VAL A 14 21.23 -11.10 43.32
N ASP A 15 20.07 -11.49 43.83
CA ASP A 15 19.36 -10.77 44.90
C ASP A 15 19.96 -11.02 46.29
N ARG A 16 19.42 -10.34 47.31
CA ARG A 16 19.88 -10.49 48.71
C ARG A 16 19.72 -11.91 49.27
N ASP A 17 18.81 -12.71 48.71
CA ASP A 17 18.55 -14.09 49.12
C ASP A 17 19.44 -15.09 48.35
N GLY A 18 20.36 -14.60 47.52
CA GLY A 18 21.27 -15.42 46.73
C GLY A 18 20.65 -16.00 45.46
N ARG A 19 19.45 -15.58 45.06
CA ARG A 19 18.80 -16.06 43.84
C ARG A 19 19.28 -15.25 42.64
N ALA A 20 19.67 -15.95 41.58
CA ALA A 20 20.09 -15.34 40.32
C ALA A 20 18.88 -15.10 39.41
N HIS A 21 18.76 -13.89 38.90
CA HIS A 21 17.75 -13.46 37.94
C HIS A 21 18.44 -13.05 36.64
N HIS A 22 17.94 -13.55 35.51
CA HIS A 22 18.49 -13.17 34.22
C HIS A 22 18.08 -11.74 33.89
N ALA A 23 19.07 -10.89 33.67
CA ALA A 23 18.90 -9.49 33.35
C ALA A 23 19.39 -9.19 31.93
N VAL A 24 18.62 -8.41 31.19
CA VAL A 24 18.92 -7.93 29.85
C VAL A 24 18.79 -6.40 29.83
N LEU A 25 19.82 -5.73 29.33
CA LEU A 25 19.89 -4.29 29.17
C LEU A 25 20.20 -3.97 27.72
N ASP A 26 19.20 -3.45 27.00
CA ASP A 26 19.36 -2.86 25.68
C ASP A 26 19.63 -1.38 25.86
N LEU A 27 20.73 -0.86 25.30
CA LEU A 27 21.14 0.52 25.49
C LEU A 27 21.64 1.16 24.19
N ARG A 28 21.13 2.36 23.92
CA ARG A 28 21.64 3.32 22.97
C ARG A 28 22.46 4.36 23.72
N CYS A 29 23.74 4.48 23.37
CA CYS A 29 24.61 5.52 23.89
C CYS A 29 24.81 6.61 22.84
N GLU A 30 24.65 7.87 23.23
CA GLU A 30 24.84 9.04 22.39
C GLU A 30 25.71 10.05 23.15
N SER A 31 26.90 10.37 22.63
CA SER A 31 27.64 11.53 23.11
C SER A 31 27.45 12.72 22.16
N GLY A 32 27.64 13.93 22.65
CA GLY A 32 27.86 15.13 21.82
C GLY A 32 29.32 15.61 21.81
N ARG A 33 30.19 15.05 22.67
CA ARG A 33 31.55 15.56 22.91
C ARG A 33 32.63 14.48 23.05
N ILE A 34 32.28 13.24 23.41
CA ILE A 34 33.25 12.14 23.49
C ILE A 34 33.59 11.70 22.07
N ALA A 35 34.84 11.88 21.67
CA ALA A 35 35.32 11.47 20.35
C ALA A 35 35.88 10.04 20.29
N SER A 36 36.26 9.48 21.45
CA SER A 36 36.76 8.11 21.60
C SER A 36 36.66 7.66 23.06
N PHE A 37 36.57 6.35 23.31
CA PHE A 37 36.61 5.76 24.66
C PHE A 37 37.98 5.86 25.36
N THR A 38 38.94 6.54 24.74
CA THR A 38 40.29 6.80 25.24
C THR A 38 40.46 8.22 25.79
N LEU A 39 39.41 9.05 25.77
CA LEU A 39 39.40 10.40 26.31
C LEU A 39 38.34 10.53 27.42
N ASP A 40 38.56 11.45 28.36
CA ASP A 40 37.60 11.73 29.42
C ASP A 40 36.32 12.38 28.84
N GLY A 41 35.13 11.91 29.24
CA GLY A 41 33.88 12.59 28.90
C GLY A 41 32.60 11.86 29.30
N LEU A 42 31.46 12.48 28.98
CA LEU A 42 30.11 12.04 29.35
C LEU A 42 29.22 11.81 28.11
N ALA A 43 28.40 10.76 28.13
CA ALA A 43 27.42 10.42 27.12
C ALA A 43 26.06 10.12 27.76
N ARG A 44 24.98 10.31 27.00
CA ARG A 44 23.62 9.94 27.38
C ARG A 44 23.36 8.49 26.98
N ILE A 45 22.70 7.72 27.85
CA ILE A 45 22.22 6.38 27.54
C ILE A 45 20.69 6.32 27.62
N THR A 46 20.06 5.64 26.68
CA THR A 46 18.61 5.40 26.64
C THR A 46 18.36 3.96 26.21
N GLY A 47 17.30 3.31 26.66
CA GLY A 47 17.08 1.91 26.31
C GLY A 47 15.99 1.22 27.11
N THR A 48 16.04 -0.11 27.17
CA THR A 48 15.11 -0.97 27.91
C THR A 48 15.84 -1.93 28.82
N PHE A 49 15.29 -2.14 30.02
CA PHE A 49 15.82 -3.08 31.00
C PHE A 49 14.77 -4.11 31.42
N SER A 50 15.18 -5.39 31.43
CA SER A 50 14.36 -6.52 31.84
C SER A 50 15.12 -7.36 32.86
N ALA A 51 14.56 -7.55 34.04
CA ALA A 51 15.06 -8.46 35.06
C ALA A 51 13.94 -8.74 36.05
N GLY A 52 13.38 -9.95 36.04
CA GLY A 52 12.36 -10.34 37.01
C GLY A 52 12.95 -10.36 38.43
N PRO A 53 12.21 -9.96 39.48
CA PRO A 53 10.84 -9.41 39.47
C PRO A 53 10.77 -7.88 39.21
N TRP A 54 11.90 -7.20 39.07
CA TRP A 54 11.99 -5.73 39.15
C TRP A 54 11.53 -4.99 37.89
N ALA A 55 11.77 -5.54 36.71
CA ALA A 55 11.54 -4.86 35.44
C ALA A 55 11.10 -5.83 34.34
N ASP A 56 10.12 -5.43 33.54
CA ASP A 56 9.70 -6.09 32.30
C ASP A 56 9.73 -5.06 31.18
N ALA A 57 10.77 -5.12 30.33
CA ALA A 57 11.03 -4.18 29.24
C ALA A 57 10.91 -2.69 29.63
N ALA A 58 11.32 -2.33 30.85
CA ALA A 58 11.14 -0.99 31.37
C ALA A 58 12.06 0.00 30.65
N ALA A 59 11.49 1.09 30.12
CA ALA A 59 12.27 2.15 29.51
C ALA A 59 13.20 2.81 30.54
N CYS A 60 14.48 2.95 30.19
CA CYS A 60 15.50 3.54 31.05
C CYS A 60 16.29 4.65 30.35
N GLU A 61 16.72 5.66 31.12
CA GLU A 61 17.59 6.75 30.66
C GLU A 61 18.67 7.06 31.72
N GLY A 62 19.84 7.49 31.28
CA GLY A 62 20.86 8.03 32.17
C GLY A 62 22.16 8.39 31.47
N THR A 63 23.29 8.12 32.10
CA THR A 63 24.59 8.59 31.63
C THR A 63 25.68 7.52 31.65
N LEU A 64 26.59 7.61 30.69
CA LEU A 64 27.85 6.87 30.63
C LEU A 64 29.02 7.85 30.77
N GLU A 65 29.82 7.69 31.80
CA GLU A 65 31.02 8.45 32.08
C GLU A 65 32.26 7.61 31.76
N VAL A 66 33.15 8.15 30.93
CA VAL A 66 34.38 7.51 30.49
C VAL A 66 35.54 8.36 31.00
N ARG A 67 36.41 7.81 31.87
CA ARG A 67 37.64 8.45 32.39
C ARG A 67 38.85 7.53 32.29
N PRO A 68 39.37 7.29 31.08
CA PRO A 68 40.39 6.28 30.84
C PRO A 68 41.80 6.80 31.18
N VAL A 69 42.03 8.12 31.14
CA VAL A 69 43.34 8.74 31.42
C VAL A 69 43.45 9.14 32.90
N ARG A 70 42.44 9.81 33.46
CA ARG A 70 42.37 10.13 34.89
C ARG A 70 41.53 9.09 35.65
N GLY A 71 42.19 8.12 36.27
CA GLY A 71 41.55 7.19 37.21
C GLY A 71 41.06 5.86 36.63
N ARG A 72 41.31 5.58 35.34
CA ARG A 72 41.03 4.29 34.66
C ARG A 72 39.64 3.76 35.01
N ARG A 73 38.60 4.55 34.75
CA ARG A 73 37.23 4.25 35.18
C ARG A 73 36.22 4.48 34.06
N LEU A 74 35.28 3.55 33.89
CA LEU A 74 34.07 3.72 33.08
C LEU A 74 32.88 3.47 34.00
N GLY A 75 32.10 4.51 34.25
CA GLY A 75 30.92 4.47 35.12
C GLY A 75 29.66 4.67 34.30
N TYR A 76 28.56 4.01 34.67
CA TYR A 76 27.27 4.28 34.07
C TYR A 76 26.16 4.27 35.11
N THR A 77 25.11 5.02 34.80
CA THR A 77 23.88 5.08 35.59
C THR A 77 22.69 5.10 34.66
N ALA A 78 21.68 4.26 34.89
CA ALA A 78 20.40 4.31 34.17
C ALA A 78 19.24 4.23 35.17
N GLU A 79 18.23 5.06 35.00
CA GLU A 79 17.05 5.12 35.86
C GLU A 79 15.82 4.61 35.11
N PHE A 80 14.94 3.90 35.80
CA PHE A 80 13.68 3.40 35.25
C PHE A 80 12.62 3.22 36.36
N ARG A 81 11.37 2.97 35.95
CA ARG A 81 10.28 2.58 36.85
C ARG A 81 10.07 1.08 36.78
N GLY A 82 10.09 0.42 37.93
CA GLY A 82 9.90 -1.03 38.03
C GLY A 82 8.43 -1.45 37.86
N THR A 83 8.20 -2.76 37.86
CA THR A 83 6.86 -3.39 37.80
C THR A 83 5.97 -3.01 39.00
N ASP A 84 6.58 -2.68 40.13
CA ASP A 84 5.95 -2.15 41.35
C ASP A 84 5.76 -0.62 41.33
N ASN A 85 6.06 0.03 40.20
CA ASN A 85 6.06 1.48 39.99
C ASN A 85 7.06 2.27 40.87
N ALA A 86 7.95 1.59 41.60
CA ALA A 86 9.03 2.23 42.36
C ALA A 86 10.16 2.71 41.43
N ARG A 87 10.98 3.65 41.91
CA ARG A 87 12.15 4.14 41.17
C ARG A 87 13.35 3.24 41.39
N TYR A 88 13.90 2.75 40.28
CA TYR A 88 15.11 1.95 40.27
C TYR A 88 16.25 2.68 39.54
N ARG A 89 17.47 2.37 39.96
CA ARG A 89 18.69 2.88 39.34
C ARG A 89 19.70 1.74 39.16
N LEU A 90 20.09 1.49 37.93
CA LEU A 90 21.26 0.67 37.61
C LEU A 90 22.49 1.54 37.77
N VAL A 91 23.47 1.05 38.52
CA VAL A 91 24.76 1.71 38.68
C VAL A 91 25.85 0.69 38.48
N GLY A 92 26.86 1.04 37.69
CA GLY A 92 28.02 0.21 37.58
C GLY A 92 29.29 0.98 37.27
N VAL A 93 30.39 0.40 37.70
CA VAL A 93 31.72 0.96 37.54
C VAL A 93 32.65 -0.14 37.08
N LYS A 94 33.45 0.19 36.07
CA LYS A 94 34.42 -0.70 35.47
C LYS A 94 35.79 -0.06 35.47
N HIS A 95 36.81 -0.87 35.70
CA HIS A 95 38.22 -0.47 35.61
C HIS A 95 38.87 -1.20 34.44
N PRO A 96 39.03 -0.55 33.27
CA PRO A 96 39.59 -1.20 32.10
C PRO A 96 41.02 -1.66 32.34
N ASN A 97 41.33 -2.93 32.04
CA ASN A 97 42.69 -3.48 32.10
C ASN A 97 43.39 -3.30 30.74
N PRO A 98 44.44 -2.45 30.65
CA PRO A 98 45.13 -2.17 29.39
C PRO A 98 45.91 -3.39 28.85
N LEU A 99 46.23 -4.39 29.67
CA LEU A 99 46.93 -5.61 29.25
C LEU A 99 45.98 -6.67 28.66
N ARG A 100 44.66 -6.50 28.80
CA ARG A 100 43.62 -7.41 28.24
C ARG A 100 42.41 -6.62 27.73
N PRO A 101 42.57 -5.76 26.71
CA PRO A 101 41.56 -4.76 26.32
C PRO A 101 40.23 -5.37 25.88
N LEU A 102 40.25 -6.45 25.09
CA LEU A 102 39.03 -7.11 24.58
C LEU A 102 38.20 -7.77 25.69
N ALA A 103 38.82 -8.60 26.54
CA ALA A 103 38.14 -9.23 27.69
C ALA A 103 37.69 -8.19 28.74
N SER A 104 38.43 -7.09 28.84
CA SER A 104 38.09 -5.96 29.70
C SER A 104 37.09 -4.99 29.05
N MET A 105 36.57 -5.23 27.86
CA MET A 105 35.53 -4.40 27.23
C MET A 105 34.15 -5.05 27.31
N THR A 106 34.07 -6.36 27.47
CA THR A 106 32.83 -7.14 27.30
C THR A 106 32.04 -7.47 28.57
N THR A 107 32.44 -6.97 29.74
CA THR A 107 31.76 -7.21 31.04
C THR A 107 31.34 -5.92 31.74
N LEU A 108 30.23 -5.92 32.46
CA LEU A 108 29.72 -4.75 33.18
C LEU A 108 29.21 -5.15 34.56
N HIS A 109 29.97 -4.77 35.59
CA HIS A 109 29.53 -4.93 36.97
C HIS A 109 28.36 -3.99 37.24
N THR A 110 27.25 -4.56 37.68
CA THR A 110 25.95 -3.89 37.72
C THR A 110 25.33 -4.08 39.09
N ARG A 111 24.97 -2.97 39.73
CA ARG A 111 24.18 -2.94 40.96
C ARG A 111 22.83 -2.33 40.64
N LEU A 112 21.77 -3.03 41.02
CA LEU A 112 20.41 -2.56 40.93
C LEU A 112 20.00 -1.95 42.28
N LEU A 113 19.69 -0.66 42.27
CA LEU A 113 19.27 0.08 43.45
C LEU A 113 17.77 0.37 43.37
N ARG A 114 17.04 0.14 44.45
CA ARG A 114 15.66 0.59 44.65
C ARG A 114 15.69 1.70 45.69
N GLU A 115 15.26 2.91 45.32
CA GLU A 115 15.25 4.09 46.23
C GLU A 115 16.58 4.34 46.98
N GLY A 116 17.71 3.95 46.37
CA GLY A 116 19.05 4.10 46.93
C GLY A 116 19.62 2.86 47.63
N GLU A 117 18.80 1.86 47.93
CA GLU A 117 19.25 0.59 48.51
C GLU A 117 19.57 -0.46 47.44
N CYS A 118 20.68 -1.17 47.58
CA CYS A 118 21.05 -2.25 46.67
C CYS A 118 20.16 -3.48 46.88
N VAL A 119 19.42 -3.86 45.84
CA VAL A 119 18.49 -5.00 45.86
C VAL A 119 19.00 -6.21 45.08
N ALA A 120 19.88 -5.99 44.09
CA ALA A 120 20.58 -7.06 43.38
C ALA A 120 21.90 -6.57 42.78
N GLU A 121 22.83 -7.49 42.55
CA GLU A 121 24.11 -7.18 41.88
C GLU A 121 24.61 -8.35 41.03
N GLY A 122 25.38 -8.05 39.97
CA GLY A 122 25.91 -9.07 39.09
C GLY A 122 26.75 -8.52 37.95
N ILE A 123 27.02 -9.36 36.96
CA ILE A 123 27.87 -9.01 35.82
C ILE A 123 27.09 -9.27 34.54
N LEU A 124 26.79 -8.19 33.81
CA LEU A 124 26.22 -8.26 32.46
C LEU A 124 27.36 -8.39 31.45
N ARG A 125 27.15 -9.16 30.39
CA ARG A 125 28.14 -9.44 29.35
C ARG A 125 27.59 -9.06 27.99
N PHE A 126 28.49 -8.67 27.09
CA PHE A 126 28.16 -8.44 25.69
C PHE A 126 27.82 -9.75 24.99
N GLU A 127 26.86 -9.68 24.07
CA GLU A 127 26.59 -10.76 23.15
C GLU A 127 27.69 -10.82 22.07
N TRP A 128 28.35 -11.97 21.89
CA TRP A 128 29.51 -12.07 20.99
C TRP A 128 29.19 -11.82 19.51
N ASN A 129 27.93 -11.95 19.11
CA ASN A 129 27.45 -11.69 17.75
C ASN A 129 27.40 -10.20 17.38
N THR A 130 27.49 -9.28 18.36
CA THR A 130 27.48 -7.83 18.11
C THR A 130 28.87 -7.19 18.08
N LEU A 131 29.94 -7.94 18.39
CA LEU A 131 31.32 -7.40 18.43
C LEU A 131 31.76 -6.78 17.08
N GLY A 132 31.32 -7.35 15.96
CA GLY A 132 31.55 -6.79 14.63
C GLY A 132 30.83 -5.46 14.38
N ALA A 133 29.61 -5.30 14.90
CA ALA A 133 28.82 -4.06 14.84
C ALA A 133 29.38 -2.99 15.80
N PHE A 134 29.78 -3.39 17.01
CA PHE A 134 30.47 -2.54 17.97
C PHE A 134 31.77 -1.95 17.38
N LEU A 135 32.63 -2.80 16.79
CA LEU A 135 33.85 -2.35 16.13
C LEU A 135 33.58 -1.56 14.84
N ALA A 136 32.49 -1.85 14.12
CA ALA A 136 32.08 -1.05 12.95
C ALA A 136 31.56 0.35 13.35
N SER A 137 31.00 0.51 14.54
CA SER A 137 30.58 1.81 15.09
C SER A 137 31.75 2.73 15.48
N TRP A 138 32.98 2.19 15.55
CA TRP A 138 34.22 2.92 15.86
C TRP A 138 34.87 3.63 14.66
N ARG A 139 34.17 3.81 13.53
CA ARG A 139 34.72 4.54 12.39
C ARG A 139 34.59 6.06 12.60
N PRO A 140 35.67 6.84 12.44
CA PRO A 140 35.53 8.28 12.23
C PRO A 140 34.65 8.48 10.99
N TRP A 141 33.62 9.32 11.11
CA TRP A 141 32.75 9.71 10.00
C TRP A 141 33.58 10.51 8.98
N HIS A 142 34.33 9.82 8.12
CA HIS A 142 34.73 10.38 6.85
C HIS A 142 33.50 10.29 5.95
N GLY A 143 32.95 11.48 5.67
CA GLY A 143 31.86 11.75 4.74
C GLY A 143 31.06 10.52 4.33
N MET A 144 29.87 10.38 4.89
CA MET A 144 28.78 9.87 4.08
C MET A 144 28.74 10.77 2.83
N GLN A 145 29.40 10.31 1.76
CA GLN A 145 28.73 10.29 0.48
C GLN A 145 27.32 9.82 0.82
N THR A 146 26.33 10.65 0.46
CA THR A 146 24.96 10.20 0.24
C THR A 146 25.06 8.78 -0.27
N GLN A 147 24.73 7.78 0.55
CA GLN A 147 24.37 6.52 -0.05
C GLN A 147 23.24 6.94 -1.00
N PRO A 148 23.41 6.79 -2.33
CA PRO A 148 22.21 6.74 -3.16
C PRO A 148 21.31 5.74 -2.45
N MET A 149 19.99 5.98 -2.44
CA MET A 149 19.02 4.96 -2.06
C MET A 149 19.65 3.60 -2.33
N THR A 150 19.87 2.78 -1.29
CA THR A 150 20.17 1.37 -1.54
C THR A 150 19.08 0.97 -2.49
N ALA A 151 19.42 0.80 -3.77
CA ALA A 151 18.42 0.63 -4.80
C ALA A 151 17.52 -0.46 -4.25
N PRO A 152 16.21 -0.19 -4.08
CA PRO A 152 15.31 -1.20 -3.52
C PRO A 152 15.63 -2.50 -4.25
N PRO A 153 15.75 -3.63 -3.53
CA PRO A 153 16.22 -4.88 -4.11
C PRO A 153 15.55 -5.06 -5.46
N ARG A 154 16.37 -5.15 -6.52
CA ARG A 154 15.89 -5.18 -7.91
C ARG A 154 14.75 -6.18 -7.98
N HIS A 155 13.57 -5.71 -8.36
CA HIS A 155 12.46 -6.61 -8.58
C HIS A 155 12.89 -7.57 -9.70
N PRO A 156 12.96 -8.89 -9.46
CA PRO A 156 13.56 -9.84 -10.41
C PRO A 156 12.89 -9.82 -11.79
N ASP A 157 11.61 -9.45 -11.85
CA ASP A 157 10.83 -9.37 -13.10
C ASP A 157 10.91 -8.03 -13.87
N LEU A 158 11.57 -6.99 -13.33
CA LEU A 158 11.63 -5.69 -13.99
C LEU A 158 13.01 -5.47 -14.62
N PRO A 159 13.11 -5.29 -15.95
CA PRO A 159 14.37 -4.92 -16.56
C PRO A 159 14.88 -3.63 -15.89
N GLY A 160 16.19 -3.56 -15.62
CA GLY A 160 16.79 -2.32 -15.14
C GLY A 160 16.46 -1.16 -16.08
N PRO A 161 16.42 0.09 -15.60
CA PRO A 161 16.07 1.23 -16.43
C PRO A 161 16.91 1.21 -17.70
N GLU A 162 16.28 1.22 -18.88
CA GLU A 162 17.01 1.69 -20.04
C GLU A 162 17.35 3.16 -19.79
N PRO A 163 18.65 3.52 -19.77
CA PRO A 163 19.02 4.89 -19.50
C PRO A 163 18.38 5.81 -20.54
N LEU A 164 17.73 6.87 -20.06
CA LEU A 164 17.29 7.97 -20.91
C LEU A 164 18.51 8.53 -21.64
N ASP A 165 18.36 8.79 -22.93
CA ASP A 165 19.43 9.43 -23.69
C ASP A 165 19.68 10.87 -23.20
N PRO A 166 20.81 11.50 -23.55
CA PRO A 166 21.12 12.85 -23.06
C PRO A 166 20.08 13.91 -23.43
N LEU A 167 19.34 13.76 -24.53
CA LEU A 167 18.26 14.68 -24.90
C LEU A 167 17.03 14.47 -24.02
N GLU A 168 16.64 13.22 -23.83
CA GLU A 168 15.53 12.82 -22.96
C GLU A 168 15.75 13.30 -21.53
N ARG A 169 16.94 13.06 -20.95
CA ARG A 169 17.29 13.50 -19.59
C ARG A 169 17.25 15.02 -19.42
N ARG A 170 17.80 15.78 -20.38
CA ARG A 170 17.72 17.26 -20.37
C ARG A 170 16.28 17.77 -20.48
N THR A 171 15.48 17.12 -21.32
CA THR A 171 14.06 17.49 -21.50
C THR A 171 13.27 17.20 -20.24
N MET A 172 13.53 16.06 -19.59
CA MET A 172 12.92 15.68 -18.32
C MET A 172 13.27 16.64 -17.18
N HIS A 173 14.54 17.04 -17.06
CA HIS A 173 14.94 18.07 -16.09
C HIS A 173 14.22 19.41 -16.34
N ALA A 174 14.23 19.89 -17.59
CA ALA A 174 13.53 21.13 -17.97
C ALA A 174 12.01 21.07 -17.78
N LEU A 175 11.42 19.87 -17.92
CA LEU A 175 10.03 19.60 -17.62
C LEU A 175 9.78 19.67 -16.10
N GLY A 176 10.68 19.12 -15.28
CA GLY A 176 10.60 19.23 -13.83
C GLY A 176 10.59 20.68 -13.35
N GLU A 177 11.45 21.54 -13.91
CA GLU A 177 11.46 22.98 -13.60
C GLU A 177 10.14 23.66 -14.01
N ALA A 178 9.55 23.25 -15.12
CA ALA A 178 8.25 23.77 -15.56
C ALA A 178 7.10 23.31 -14.65
N LEU A 179 7.19 22.08 -14.14
CA LEU A 179 6.17 21.45 -13.30
C LEU A 179 6.21 21.91 -11.85
N ILE A 180 7.39 22.23 -11.31
CA ILE A 180 7.60 22.48 -9.88
C ILE A 180 8.47 23.73 -9.73
N ALA A 181 7.89 24.79 -9.16
CA ALA A 181 8.66 25.96 -8.75
C ALA A 181 9.21 25.77 -7.32
N PRO A 182 10.37 26.33 -6.96
CA PRO A 182 10.81 26.35 -5.58
C PRO A 182 9.87 27.19 -4.70
N GLY A 183 9.69 26.78 -3.45
CA GLY A 183 8.81 27.40 -2.46
C GLY A 183 9.50 27.58 -1.10
N VAL A 184 8.70 27.80 -0.06
CA VAL A 184 9.18 27.93 1.32
C VAL A 184 9.58 26.58 1.90
N LYS A 185 8.74 25.55 1.71
CA LYS A 185 9.00 24.17 2.11
C LYS A 185 9.39 23.30 0.90
N VAL A 186 8.86 23.61 -0.28
CA VAL A 186 9.18 22.89 -1.52
C VAL A 186 10.60 23.27 -1.98
N PRO A 187 11.55 22.33 -1.98
CA PRO A 187 12.93 22.62 -2.37
C PRO A 187 13.05 22.88 -3.87
N PRO A 188 14.13 23.52 -4.34
CA PRO A 188 14.40 23.59 -5.78
C PRO A 188 14.57 22.19 -6.38
N LEU A 189 14.19 22.06 -7.65
CA LEU A 189 14.46 20.85 -8.42
C LEU A 189 15.98 20.64 -8.52
N ASP A 190 16.41 19.39 -8.36
CA ASP A 190 17.81 18.99 -8.46
C ASP A 190 17.97 17.67 -9.23
N ASP A 191 19.22 17.29 -9.46
CA ASP A 191 19.56 16.04 -10.15
C ASP A 191 19.04 14.81 -9.39
N GLU A 192 18.95 14.85 -8.06
CA GLU A 192 18.38 13.76 -7.26
C GLU A 192 16.92 13.50 -7.66
N THR A 193 16.11 14.55 -7.81
CA THR A 193 14.72 14.44 -8.28
C THR A 193 14.64 13.71 -9.63
N VAL A 194 15.52 14.06 -10.57
CA VAL A 194 15.52 13.46 -11.91
C VAL A 194 15.94 11.99 -11.86
N GLU A 195 16.98 11.66 -11.10
CA GLU A 195 17.42 10.27 -10.93
C GLU A 195 16.36 9.40 -10.27
N GLN A 196 15.68 9.92 -9.25
CA GLN A 196 14.57 9.21 -8.62
C GLN A 196 13.40 9.04 -9.56
N ALA A 197 13.05 10.04 -10.35
CA ALA A 197 11.99 9.93 -11.34
C ALA A 197 12.34 8.91 -12.46
N ILE A 198 13.62 8.78 -12.84
CA ILE A 198 14.10 7.72 -13.73
C ILE A 198 14.00 6.35 -13.06
N ALA A 199 14.31 6.26 -11.76
CA ALA A 199 14.12 5.02 -11.00
C ALA A 199 12.64 4.61 -10.98
N ILE A 200 11.71 5.55 -10.75
CA ILE A 200 10.26 5.31 -10.83
C ILE A 200 9.86 4.85 -12.23
N LEU A 201 10.38 5.48 -13.28
CA LEU A 201 10.12 5.08 -14.68
C LEU A 201 10.53 3.63 -14.95
N ALA A 202 11.62 3.17 -14.33
CA ALA A 202 12.11 1.79 -14.47
C ALA A 202 11.09 0.74 -13.99
N PHE A 203 10.22 1.09 -13.03
CA PHE A 203 9.17 0.22 -12.52
C PHE A 203 7.95 0.15 -13.46
N LEU A 204 7.85 1.07 -14.43
CA LEU A 204 6.76 1.02 -15.38
C LEU A 204 6.97 -0.09 -16.42
N PRO A 205 5.89 -0.67 -16.95
CA PRO A 205 5.95 -1.56 -18.10
C PRO A 205 6.75 -0.97 -19.27
N GLY A 206 7.55 -1.79 -19.96
CA GLY A 206 8.43 -1.32 -21.05
C GLY A 206 7.71 -0.53 -22.17
N HIS A 207 6.46 -0.88 -22.48
CA HIS A 207 5.65 -0.12 -23.44
C HIS A 207 5.30 1.30 -22.93
N LEU A 208 5.09 1.48 -21.64
CA LEU A 208 4.88 2.81 -21.04
C LEU A 208 6.19 3.60 -20.94
N GLN A 209 7.32 2.93 -20.72
CA GLN A 209 8.64 3.58 -20.83
C GLN A 209 8.88 4.12 -22.25
N LEU A 210 8.55 3.33 -23.28
CA LEU A 210 8.63 3.76 -24.68
C LEU A 210 7.71 4.96 -24.97
N VAL A 211 6.46 4.93 -24.49
CA VAL A 211 5.52 6.05 -24.64
C VAL A 211 6.02 7.30 -23.91
N PHE A 212 6.56 7.17 -22.70
CA PHE A 212 7.14 8.27 -21.93
C PHE A 212 8.30 8.93 -22.69
N ARG A 213 9.24 8.12 -23.21
CA ARG A 213 10.37 8.60 -24.03
C ARG A 213 9.91 9.30 -25.30
N ALA A 214 8.94 8.72 -26.00
CA ALA A 214 8.33 9.33 -27.18
C ALA A 214 7.68 10.68 -26.84
N ALA A 215 7.00 10.79 -25.70
CA ALA A 215 6.37 12.02 -25.24
C ALA A 215 7.40 13.12 -24.91
N LEU A 216 8.53 12.78 -24.26
CA LEU A 216 9.64 13.72 -24.07
C LEU A 216 10.20 14.23 -25.40
N ARG A 217 10.43 13.34 -26.36
CA ARG A 217 10.91 13.71 -27.70
C ARG A 217 9.90 14.58 -28.45
N ALA A 218 8.60 14.29 -28.30
CA ALA A 218 7.53 15.08 -28.89
C ALA A 218 7.46 16.50 -28.30
N LEU A 219 7.68 16.66 -26.99
CA LEU A 219 7.79 17.98 -26.36
C LEU A 219 8.97 18.78 -26.93
N ASP A 220 10.16 18.17 -27.06
CA ASP A 220 11.33 18.84 -27.65
C ASP A 220 11.11 19.19 -29.13
N ALA A 221 10.54 18.26 -29.90
CA ALA A 221 10.21 18.51 -31.31
C ALA A 221 9.16 19.63 -31.47
N GLY A 222 8.11 19.63 -30.65
CA GLY A 222 7.09 20.67 -30.64
C GLY A 222 7.66 22.05 -30.31
N ALA A 223 8.57 22.12 -29.33
CA ALA A 223 9.31 23.34 -29.01
C ALA A 223 10.14 23.84 -30.20
N ARG A 224 10.88 22.95 -30.89
CA ARG A 224 11.69 23.32 -32.06
C ARG A 224 10.83 23.79 -33.23
N LEU A 225 9.72 23.12 -33.50
CA LEU A 225 8.81 23.48 -34.58
C LEU A 225 8.19 24.87 -34.36
N ARG A 226 7.75 25.17 -33.14
CA ARG A 226 7.04 26.42 -32.84
C ARG A 226 7.95 27.60 -32.50
N HIS A 227 9.09 27.34 -31.87
CA HIS A 227 9.95 28.37 -31.29
C HIS A 227 11.40 28.34 -31.80
N ARG A 228 11.76 27.38 -32.68
CA ARG A 228 13.12 27.18 -33.22
C ARG A 228 14.19 26.96 -32.13
N GLN A 229 13.77 26.54 -30.95
CA GLN A 229 14.62 26.24 -29.79
C GLN A 229 14.23 24.89 -29.20
N ALA A 230 15.20 24.18 -28.62
CA ALA A 230 14.93 22.98 -27.82
C ALA A 230 14.01 23.33 -26.64
N PHE A 231 13.20 22.37 -26.15
CA PHE A 231 12.32 22.60 -25.00
C PHE A 231 13.11 23.06 -23.77
N ALA A 232 14.24 22.40 -23.51
CA ALA A 232 15.15 22.75 -22.42
C ALA A 232 15.83 24.13 -22.56
N ALA A 233 15.83 24.73 -23.75
CA ALA A 233 16.38 26.05 -23.99
C ALA A 233 15.31 27.17 -23.95
N LEU A 234 14.02 26.82 -23.89
CA LEU A 234 12.96 27.80 -23.81
C LEU A 234 12.94 28.50 -22.43
N PRO A 235 12.54 29.78 -22.36
CA PRO A 235 12.15 30.42 -21.11
C PRO A 235 11.01 29.64 -20.42
N LEU A 236 10.98 29.68 -19.09
CA LEU A 236 10.07 28.90 -18.25
C LEU A 236 8.59 29.08 -18.61
N ASP A 237 8.16 30.32 -18.85
CA ASP A 237 6.77 30.61 -19.24
C ASP A 237 6.37 29.97 -20.57
N ARG A 238 7.31 29.87 -21.52
CA ARG A 238 7.05 29.22 -22.80
C ARG A 238 6.95 27.71 -22.65
N ARG A 239 7.78 27.10 -21.78
CA ARG A 239 7.66 25.66 -21.45
C ARG A 239 6.29 25.36 -20.84
N ARG A 240 5.86 26.17 -19.88
CA ARG A 240 4.55 26.03 -19.22
C ARG A 240 3.38 26.22 -20.18
N ASN A 241 3.47 27.14 -21.13
CA ASN A 241 2.43 27.30 -22.16
C ASN A 241 2.31 26.06 -23.06
N LEU A 242 3.43 25.41 -23.42
CA LEU A 242 3.37 24.14 -24.17
C LEU A 242 2.69 23.02 -23.37
N LEU A 243 2.85 22.98 -22.05
CA LEU A 243 2.14 22.02 -21.19
C LEU A 243 0.63 22.29 -21.18
N ARG A 244 0.21 23.56 -21.10
CA ARG A 244 -1.21 23.95 -21.20
C ARG A 244 -1.81 23.57 -22.55
N ASP A 245 -1.06 23.75 -23.63
CA ASP A 245 -1.54 23.39 -24.97
C ASP A 245 -1.74 21.87 -25.11
N ALA A 246 -0.92 21.06 -24.41
CA ALA A 246 -1.07 19.60 -24.40
C ALA A 246 -2.38 19.14 -23.73
N GLU A 247 -2.90 19.87 -22.75
CA GLU A 247 -4.21 19.59 -22.14
C GLU A 247 -5.37 19.73 -23.14
N GLY A 248 -5.19 20.53 -24.19
CA GLY A 248 -6.16 20.72 -25.28
C GLY A 248 -6.25 19.55 -26.27
N LEU A 249 -5.39 18.54 -26.18
CA LEU A 249 -5.30 17.42 -27.13
C LEU A 249 -6.26 16.24 -26.81
N GLY A 250 -7.31 16.50 -26.02
CA GLY A 250 -8.31 15.50 -25.64
C GLY A 250 -7.72 14.35 -24.81
N THR A 251 -8.23 13.14 -25.01
CA THR A 251 -7.85 11.95 -24.21
C THR A 251 -6.34 11.63 -24.27
N ALA A 252 -5.70 11.80 -25.44
CA ALA A 252 -4.27 11.53 -25.59
C ALA A 252 -3.41 12.57 -24.83
N GLY A 253 -3.83 13.84 -24.87
CA GLY A 253 -3.20 14.91 -24.09
C GLY A 253 -3.30 14.68 -22.59
N ALA A 254 -4.51 14.38 -22.09
CA ALA A 254 -4.74 14.09 -20.68
C ALA A 254 -3.87 12.92 -20.17
N ALA A 255 -3.79 11.83 -20.95
CA ALA A 255 -2.94 10.69 -20.64
C ALA A 255 -1.44 11.04 -20.65
N ALA A 256 -0.97 11.81 -21.64
CA ALA A 256 0.42 12.23 -21.75
C ALA A 256 0.85 13.14 -20.58
N THR A 257 0.03 14.13 -20.22
CA THR A 257 0.31 15.03 -19.09
C THR A 257 0.34 14.27 -17.76
N LEU A 258 -0.56 13.29 -17.56
CA LEU A 258 -0.51 12.42 -16.38
C LEU A 258 0.80 11.62 -16.33
N LEU A 259 1.12 10.94 -17.43
CA LEU A 259 2.27 10.04 -17.53
C LEU A 259 3.59 10.78 -17.35
N LEU A 260 3.74 11.97 -17.93
CA LEU A 260 4.95 12.77 -17.84
C LEU A 260 5.13 13.43 -16.46
N GLY A 261 4.04 13.88 -15.84
CA GLY A 261 4.09 14.56 -14.56
C GLY A 261 4.27 13.63 -13.36
N MET A 262 3.72 12.41 -13.42
CA MET A 262 3.66 11.52 -12.27
C MET A 262 5.04 11.15 -11.69
N PRO A 263 6.01 10.61 -12.47
CA PRO A 263 7.29 10.21 -11.90
C PRO A 263 8.06 11.39 -11.29
N ILE A 264 8.02 12.55 -11.93
CA ILE A 264 8.73 13.76 -11.49
C ILE A 264 8.13 14.30 -10.19
N LYS A 265 6.81 14.46 -10.15
CA LYS A 265 6.10 14.96 -8.95
C LYS A 265 6.27 13.98 -7.78
N SER A 266 6.07 12.69 -8.01
CA SER A 266 6.23 11.68 -6.95
C SER A 266 7.66 11.65 -6.40
N ALA A 267 8.67 11.66 -7.27
CA ALA A 267 10.07 11.71 -6.84
C ALA A 267 10.39 12.97 -6.02
N HIS A 268 9.97 14.15 -6.51
CA HIS A 268 10.28 15.41 -5.85
C HIS A 268 9.65 15.53 -4.47
N PHE A 269 8.36 15.18 -4.34
CA PHE A 269 7.64 15.26 -3.07
C PHE A 269 7.86 14.04 -2.15
N ALA A 270 8.69 13.08 -2.56
CA ALA A 270 9.23 12.02 -1.70
C ALA A 270 10.59 12.40 -1.08
N ARG A 271 11.20 13.53 -1.48
CA ARG A 271 12.49 13.98 -0.93
C ARG A 271 12.40 14.23 0.55
N ARG A 272 13.40 13.73 1.29
CA ARG A 272 13.44 13.84 2.75
C ARG A 272 13.46 15.29 3.23
N GLU A 273 14.14 16.18 2.50
CA GLU A 273 14.15 17.63 2.76
C GLU A 273 12.73 18.22 2.85
N TYR A 274 11.87 17.90 1.87
CA TYR A 274 10.48 18.38 1.84
C TYR A 274 9.62 17.70 2.92
N LEU A 275 9.77 16.38 3.10
CA LEU A 275 9.02 15.62 4.10
C LEU A 275 9.38 16.06 5.54
N ASP A 276 10.65 16.38 5.81
CA ASP A 276 11.12 16.97 7.07
C ASP A 276 10.51 18.35 7.31
N ALA A 277 10.49 19.20 6.28
CA ALA A 277 9.88 20.54 6.37
C ALA A 277 8.37 20.48 6.68
N LEU A 278 7.70 19.40 6.31
CA LEU A 278 6.30 19.11 6.65
C LEU A 278 6.12 18.38 7.99
N GLY A 279 7.18 17.81 8.58
CA GLY A 279 7.09 17.00 9.78
C GLY A 279 6.51 15.59 9.56
N VAL A 280 6.68 15.04 8.35
CA VAL A 280 6.24 13.67 8.02
C VAL A 280 7.14 12.66 8.75
N PRO A 281 6.59 11.66 9.46
CA PRO A 281 7.37 10.63 10.13
C PRO A 281 8.30 9.88 9.17
N ASP A 282 9.40 9.38 9.73
CA ASP A 282 10.29 8.47 9.02
C ASP A 282 9.86 7.01 9.24
N TYR A 283 9.31 6.40 8.20
CA TYR A 283 8.83 5.01 8.23
C TYR A 283 9.94 3.98 7.93
N ARG A 284 11.22 4.37 7.85
CA ARG A 284 12.34 3.46 7.52
C ARG A 284 12.73 2.49 8.63
N ASN A 285 12.25 2.69 9.86
CA ASN A 285 12.54 1.80 10.99
C ASN A 285 11.37 0.83 11.22
N PRO A 286 11.42 -0.41 10.71
CA PRO A 286 10.34 -1.37 10.89
C PRO A 286 10.21 -1.82 12.35
N VAL A 287 8.97 -2.11 12.76
CA VAL A 287 8.72 -2.96 13.92
C VAL A 287 9.06 -4.40 13.51
N ARG A 288 10.11 -4.98 14.09
CA ARG A 288 10.47 -6.37 13.84
C ARG A 288 9.48 -7.30 14.53
N GLU A 289 9.00 -8.28 13.79
CA GLU A 289 8.15 -9.33 14.32
C GLU A 289 8.94 -10.65 14.38
N LYS A 290 8.64 -11.51 15.34
CA LYS A 290 9.16 -12.88 15.31
C LYS A 290 8.48 -13.65 14.18
N GLU A 291 9.23 -14.47 13.47
CA GLU A 291 8.63 -15.31 12.42
C GLU A 291 7.60 -16.27 13.02
N PRO A 292 6.36 -16.25 12.54
CA PRO A 292 5.32 -17.12 13.08
C PRO A 292 5.51 -18.55 12.57
N ARG A 293 5.27 -19.54 13.44
CA ARG A 293 5.48 -20.96 13.11
C ARG A 293 4.68 -21.45 11.89
N TRP A 294 3.48 -20.91 11.66
CA TRP A 294 2.64 -21.32 10.54
C TRP A 294 3.23 -20.91 9.17
N LEU A 295 4.22 -20.01 9.14
CA LEU A 295 4.92 -19.65 7.91
C LEU A 295 5.84 -20.78 7.39
N GLN A 296 6.06 -21.84 8.17
CA GLN A 296 6.78 -23.04 7.70
C GLN A 296 6.13 -23.72 6.48
N ASN A 297 4.84 -23.46 6.24
CA ASN A 297 4.09 -23.97 5.08
C ASN A 297 4.12 -23.00 3.87
N HIS A 298 4.97 -21.97 3.91
CA HIS A 298 5.22 -21.05 2.81
C HIS A 298 6.50 -21.46 2.07
N THR A 299 6.41 -21.58 0.74
CA THR A 299 7.55 -21.86 -0.13
C THR A 299 7.60 -20.82 -1.26
N PRO A 300 8.54 -19.86 -1.22
CA PRO A 300 8.71 -18.94 -2.32
C PRO A 300 9.37 -19.63 -3.53
N ALA A 301 9.21 -19.06 -4.72
CA ALA A 301 9.74 -19.60 -5.97
C ALA A 301 11.24 -19.95 -5.88
N GLU A 302 12.05 -19.09 -5.24
CA GLU A 302 13.49 -19.31 -5.08
C GLU A 302 13.88 -20.48 -4.18
N ALA A 303 12.93 -21.01 -3.39
CA ALA A 303 13.14 -22.19 -2.56
C ALA A 303 12.82 -23.51 -3.29
N LEU A 304 12.25 -23.44 -4.50
CA LEU A 304 11.99 -24.61 -5.31
C LEU A 304 13.28 -25.17 -5.93
N GLY A 305 13.35 -26.50 -6.07
CA GLY A 305 14.44 -27.19 -6.75
C GLY A 305 14.57 -26.78 -8.22
N GLU A 306 15.69 -27.13 -8.86
CA GLU A 306 15.89 -26.86 -10.31
C GLU A 306 15.01 -27.75 -11.19
N ARG A 307 14.66 -28.94 -10.68
CA ARG A 307 13.73 -29.84 -11.32
C ARG A 307 12.30 -29.43 -11.01
N GLU A 308 11.40 -29.77 -11.94
CA GLU A 308 9.96 -29.59 -11.75
C GLU A 308 9.51 -30.20 -10.42
N THR A 309 8.86 -29.38 -9.60
CA THR A 309 8.24 -29.82 -8.36
C THR A 309 6.78 -30.16 -8.64
N VAL A 310 6.33 -31.33 -8.17
CA VAL A 310 4.94 -31.77 -8.34
C VAL A 310 4.31 -31.92 -6.96
N VAL A 311 3.13 -31.32 -6.78
CA VAL A 311 2.35 -31.37 -5.53
C VAL A 311 0.93 -31.84 -5.83
N ASP A 312 0.43 -32.76 -5.04
CA ASP A 312 -0.97 -33.20 -5.09
C ASP A 312 -1.79 -32.50 -4.00
N ALA A 313 -3.02 -32.12 -4.33
CA ALA A 313 -3.95 -31.45 -3.43
C ALA A 313 -5.39 -31.89 -3.72
N ASP A 314 -6.30 -31.71 -2.76
CA ASP A 314 -7.72 -31.77 -3.06
C ASP A 314 -8.14 -30.54 -3.87
N VAL A 315 -7.68 -29.36 -3.45
CA VAL A 315 -8.02 -28.08 -4.07
C VAL A 315 -6.78 -27.22 -4.27
N VAL A 316 -6.61 -26.68 -5.48
CA VAL A 316 -5.64 -25.61 -5.76
C VAL A 316 -6.38 -24.30 -6.02
N ILE A 317 -5.90 -23.23 -5.40
CA ILE A 317 -6.47 -21.89 -5.46
C ILE A 317 -5.42 -20.92 -6.01
N ILE A 318 -5.75 -20.23 -7.09
CA ILE A 318 -4.85 -19.32 -7.80
C ILE A 318 -5.21 -17.88 -7.42
N GLY A 319 -4.38 -17.24 -6.59
CA GLY A 319 -4.60 -15.91 -6.04
C GLY A 319 -5.10 -15.95 -4.60
N THR A 320 -4.53 -15.09 -3.75
CA THR A 320 -4.78 -15.09 -2.29
C THR A 320 -5.62 -13.91 -1.79
N GLY A 321 -6.24 -13.17 -2.71
CA GLY A 321 -7.04 -11.98 -2.42
C GLY A 321 -8.40 -12.26 -1.77
N ALA A 322 -9.34 -11.31 -1.90
CA ALA A 322 -10.66 -11.36 -1.28
C ALA A 322 -11.51 -12.59 -1.65
N GLY A 323 -11.24 -13.21 -2.80
CA GLY A 323 -11.90 -14.45 -3.22
C GLY A 323 -11.18 -15.71 -2.72
N GLY A 324 -9.89 -15.83 -3.05
CA GLY A 324 -9.12 -17.05 -2.76
C GLY A 324 -8.82 -17.28 -1.27
N GLY A 325 -8.57 -16.22 -0.50
CA GLY A 325 -8.28 -16.32 0.93
C GLY A 325 -9.39 -17.01 1.73
N PRO A 326 -10.64 -16.51 1.71
CA PRO A 326 -11.76 -17.13 2.42
C PRO A 326 -12.03 -18.58 2.00
N VAL A 327 -11.92 -18.89 0.70
CA VAL A 327 -12.05 -20.27 0.20
C VAL A 327 -10.98 -21.17 0.80
N ALA A 328 -9.72 -20.72 0.79
CA ALA A 328 -8.61 -21.50 1.31
C ALA A 328 -8.76 -21.80 2.80
N ALA A 329 -9.09 -20.77 3.59
CA ALA A 329 -9.30 -20.92 5.02
C ALA A 329 -10.43 -21.92 5.31
N SER A 330 -11.58 -21.74 4.68
CA SER A 330 -12.77 -22.58 4.91
C SER A 330 -12.54 -24.05 4.55
N LEU A 331 -11.87 -24.32 3.42
CA LEU A 331 -11.61 -25.68 2.95
C LEU A 331 -10.49 -26.37 3.75
N ALA A 332 -9.42 -25.64 4.09
CA ALA A 332 -8.33 -26.19 4.91
C ALA A 332 -8.81 -26.52 6.33
N GLU A 333 -9.62 -25.64 6.95
CA GLU A 333 -10.22 -25.89 8.27
C GLU A 333 -11.21 -27.07 8.26
N ALA A 334 -11.80 -27.39 7.10
CA ALA A 334 -12.59 -28.59 6.90
C ALA A 334 -11.74 -29.86 6.70
N GLY A 335 -10.41 -29.76 6.77
CA GLY A 335 -9.47 -30.89 6.69
C GLY A 335 -9.07 -31.29 5.26
N LEU A 336 -9.39 -30.48 4.25
CA LEU A 336 -8.99 -30.76 2.86
C LEU A 336 -7.54 -30.32 2.61
N GLY A 337 -6.83 -31.05 1.74
CA GLY A 337 -5.50 -30.66 1.27
C GLY A 337 -5.59 -29.47 0.31
N VAL A 338 -5.21 -28.28 0.78
CA VAL A 338 -5.32 -27.02 0.03
C VAL A 338 -3.94 -26.46 -0.34
N VAL A 339 -3.78 -26.08 -1.60
CA VAL A 339 -2.62 -25.33 -2.11
C VAL A 339 -3.04 -23.95 -2.59
N LEU A 340 -2.39 -22.91 -2.06
CA LEU A 340 -2.50 -21.52 -2.49
C LEU A 340 -1.32 -21.18 -3.40
N LEU A 341 -1.59 -20.57 -4.56
CA LEU A 341 -0.58 -20.03 -5.48
C LEU A 341 -0.74 -18.52 -5.62
N GLU A 342 0.34 -17.76 -5.42
CA GLU A 342 0.36 -16.31 -5.56
C GLU A 342 1.52 -15.89 -6.47
N GLU A 343 1.27 -14.95 -7.38
CA GLU A 343 2.29 -14.44 -8.28
C GLU A 343 3.16 -13.34 -7.65
N GLY A 344 2.64 -12.66 -6.64
CA GLY A 344 3.40 -11.76 -5.77
C GLY A 344 4.08 -12.49 -4.61
N HIS A 345 4.81 -11.76 -3.78
CA HIS A 345 5.48 -12.29 -2.60
C HIS A 345 4.62 -12.15 -1.33
N TYR A 346 4.95 -12.95 -0.32
CA TYR A 346 4.48 -12.70 1.05
C TYR A 346 5.32 -11.59 1.67
N HIS A 347 4.67 -10.61 2.30
CA HIS A 347 5.33 -9.49 2.95
C HIS A 347 4.97 -9.45 4.43
N ARG A 348 5.99 -9.33 5.27
CA ARG A 348 5.89 -9.19 6.72
C ARG A 348 5.77 -7.72 7.09
N ARG A 349 5.42 -7.43 8.36
CA ARG A 349 5.31 -6.05 8.87
C ARG A 349 6.54 -5.20 8.58
N GLU A 350 7.72 -5.81 8.70
CA GLU A 350 8.99 -5.15 8.43
C GLU A 350 9.20 -4.75 6.96
N ASP A 351 8.57 -5.46 6.03
CA ASP A 351 8.66 -5.17 4.59
C ASP A 351 7.84 -3.93 4.19
N PHE A 352 6.96 -3.45 5.07
CA PHE A 352 6.19 -2.20 4.90
C PHE A 352 6.91 -0.97 5.48
N ALA A 353 8.16 -1.10 5.93
CA ALA A 353 9.01 0.06 6.18
C ALA A 353 9.42 0.75 4.87
N GLY A 354 9.93 1.97 4.99
CA GLY A 354 10.46 2.75 3.87
C GLY A 354 9.49 3.79 3.32
N ASP A 355 9.87 4.38 2.19
CA ASP A 355 9.11 5.46 1.57
C ASP A 355 7.79 4.96 0.94
N PRO A 356 6.66 5.66 1.17
CA PRO A 356 5.38 5.32 0.55
C PRO A 356 5.38 5.22 -0.98
N ALA A 357 6.15 6.03 -1.72
CA ALA A 357 6.20 5.91 -3.18
C ALA A 357 6.95 4.64 -3.60
N GLU A 358 8.05 4.28 -2.93
CA GLU A 358 8.73 3.00 -3.15
C GLU A 358 7.79 1.81 -2.91
N ARG A 359 7.04 1.86 -1.81
CA ARG A 359 6.06 0.82 -1.47
C ARG A 359 4.94 0.70 -2.49
N LEU A 360 4.46 1.82 -3.04
CA LEU A 360 3.50 1.80 -4.14
C LEU A 360 4.08 1.02 -5.33
N LEU A 361 5.31 1.32 -5.74
CA LEU A 361 5.96 0.64 -6.87
C LEU A 361 6.19 -0.85 -6.64
N ARG A 362 6.42 -1.26 -5.38
CA ARG A 362 6.60 -2.65 -4.99
C ARG A 362 5.29 -3.43 -4.93
N PHE A 363 4.26 -2.87 -4.28
CA PHE A 363 3.04 -3.61 -3.95
C PHE A 363 1.93 -3.47 -4.98
N TRP A 364 1.92 -2.36 -5.74
CA TRP A 364 0.95 -2.16 -6.80
C TRP A 364 1.50 -2.76 -8.10
N ARG A 365 0.68 -3.57 -8.75
CA ARG A 365 1.00 -4.14 -10.07
C ARG A 365 1.38 -3.01 -11.03
N ASP A 366 2.50 -3.22 -11.72
CA ASP A 366 3.03 -2.29 -12.71
C ASP A 366 3.20 -0.86 -12.14
N GLY A 367 3.49 -0.71 -10.84
CA GLY A 367 3.63 0.60 -10.20
C GLY A 367 2.35 1.44 -10.19
N GLY A 368 1.18 0.80 -10.32
CA GLY A 368 -0.10 1.48 -10.20
C GLY A 368 -0.62 2.17 -11.45
N VAL A 369 0.06 2.05 -12.59
CA VAL A 369 -0.31 2.75 -13.84
C VAL A 369 -1.21 1.93 -14.78
N ASN A 370 -1.82 0.84 -14.29
CA ASN A 370 -2.81 0.12 -15.09
C ASN A 370 -3.94 1.07 -15.45
N SER A 371 -4.26 1.20 -16.75
CA SER A 371 -5.26 2.16 -17.22
C SER A 371 -6.18 1.54 -18.26
N THR A 372 -7.40 2.05 -18.33
CA THR A 372 -8.36 1.70 -19.37
C THR A 372 -8.02 2.35 -20.72
N ILE A 373 -8.41 1.68 -21.80
CA ILE A 373 -8.43 2.19 -23.18
C ILE A 373 -9.87 2.59 -23.50
N GLY A 374 -10.09 3.88 -23.76
CA GLY A 374 -11.44 4.41 -23.95
C GLY A 374 -11.51 5.90 -24.19
N ASN A 375 -12.65 6.50 -23.84
CA ASN A 375 -12.89 7.95 -23.97
C ASN A 375 -12.29 8.78 -22.83
N ALA A 376 -11.80 8.14 -21.77
CA ALA A 376 -11.06 8.73 -20.67
C ALA A 376 -10.06 7.70 -20.10
N PRO A 377 -8.87 8.11 -19.65
CA PRO A 377 -8.02 7.23 -18.87
C PRO A 377 -8.61 7.05 -17.47
N VAL A 378 -8.87 5.80 -17.07
CA VAL A 378 -9.24 5.43 -15.71
C VAL A 378 -8.13 4.56 -15.15
N VAL A 379 -7.41 5.05 -14.13
CA VAL A 379 -6.33 4.31 -13.47
C VAL A 379 -6.92 3.24 -12.56
N LEU A 380 -6.41 2.02 -12.61
CA LEU A 380 -6.90 0.84 -11.88
C LEU A 380 -5.81 0.29 -10.94
N PRO A 381 -5.80 0.70 -9.66
CA PRO A 381 -4.88 0.14 -8.67
C PRO A 381 -5.13 -1.35 -8.41
N LEU A 382 -4.08 -2.18 -8.51
CA LEU A 382 -4.17 -3.62 -8.26
C LEU A 382 -3.00 -4.07 -7.38
N GLY A 383 -3.28 -4.86 -6.35
CA GLY A 383 -2.22 -5.43 -5.51
C GLY A 383 -1.55 -6.63 -6.18
N ARG A 384 -0.24 -6.76 -6.04
CA ARG A 384 0.55 -7.94 -6.44
C ARG A 384 1.38 -8.44 -5.26
N MET A 385 0.72 -9.13 -4.35
CA MET A 385 1.32 -9.74 -3.16
C MET A 385 0.32 -10.70 -2.53
N VAL A 386 0.75 -11.47 -1.53
CA VAL A 386 -0.20 -12.23 -0.71
C VAL A 386 -1.24 -11.28 -0.13
N GLY A 387 -2.51 -11.63 -0.28
CA GLY A 387 -3.66 -10.79 0.06
C GLY A 387 -4.18 -9.90 -1.08
N GLY A 388 -3.44 -9.77 -2.18
CA GLY A 388 -3.84 -9.02 -3.38
C GLY A 388 -4.25 -7.57 -3.07
N SER A 389 -5.28 -7.07 -3.75
CA SER A 389 -5.76 -5.69 -3.53
C SER A 389 -6.31 -5.42 -2.13
N THR A 390 -6.61 -6.44 -1.32
CA THR A 390 -7.04 -6.21 0.08
C THR A 390 -5.91 -5.65 0.93
N ALA A 391 -4.65 -5.99 0.60
CA ALA A 391 -3.46 -5.49 1.30
C ALA A 391 -3.19 -4.00 1.03
N ILE A 392 -3.59 -3.49 -0.13
CA ILE A 392 -3.34 -2.10 -0.57
C ILE A 392 -4.60 -1.22 -0.63
N ASN A 393 -5.78 -1.73 -0.27
CA ASN A 393 -6.97 -0.89 -0.21
C ASN A 393 -6.99 -0.02 1.06
N SER A 394 -7.96 0.89 1.12
CA SER A 394 -8.17 1.80 2.25
C SER A 394 -8.76 1.15 3.50
N GLY A 395 -9.32 -0.06 3.40
CA GLY A 395 -9.99 -0.78 4.48
C GLY A 395 -11.49 -0.50 4.66
N THR A 396 -12.11 0.34 3.81
CA THR A 396 -13.56 0.62 3.84
C THR A 396 -14.37 -0.66 3.60
N CYS A 397 -15.44 -0.85 4.37
CA CYS A 397 -16.30 -2.03 4.32
C CYS A 397 -17.78 -1.63 4.21
N PHE A 398 -18.44 -2.09 3.15
CA PHE A 398 -19.88 -1.98 2.95
C PHE A 398 -20.47 -3.37 2.73
N ARG A 399 -21.69 -3.58 3.22
CA ARG A 399 -22.49 -4.75 2.85
C ARG A 399 -22.99 -4.61 1.42
N THR A 400 -23.31 -5.73 0.78
CA THR A 400 -23.99 -5.73 -0.52
C THR A 400 -25.34 -5.05 -0.36
N PRO A 401 -25.69 -4.04 -1.19
CA PRO A 401 -27.00 -3.42 -1.13
C PRO A 401 -28.13 -4.41 -1.42
N ASP A 402 -29.23 -4.32 -0.68
CA ASP A 402 -30.36 -5.26 -0.78
C ASP A 402 -31.05 -5.20 -2.16
N ASP A 403 -31.11 -4.03 -2.77
CA ASP A 403 -31.65 -3.83 -4.13
C ASP A 403 -30.78 -4.51 -5.19
N VAL A 404 -29.46 -4.53 -5.00
CA VAL A 404 -28.53 -5.26 -5.86
C VAL A 404 -28.73 -6.77 -5.73
N LEU A 405 -28.87 -7.28 -4.50
CA LEU A 405 -29.17 -8.69 -4.25
C LEU A 405 -30.52 -9.11 -4.87
N GLN A 406 -31.56 -8.28 -4.70
CA GLN A 406 -32.86 -8.51 -5.31
C GLN A 406 -32.77 -8.53 -6.84
N ARG A 407 -32.03 -7.58 -7.44
CA ARG A 407 -31.79 -7.56 -8.89
C ARG A 407 -31.14 -8.86 -9.38
N TRP A 408 -30.17 -9.41 -8.64
CA TRP A 408 -29.54 -10.68 -9.01
C TRP A 408 -30.52 -11.86 -8.97
N ARG A 409 -31.46 -11.87 -8.01
CA ARG A 409 -32.55 -12.86 -7.97
C ARG A 409 -33.50 -12.71 -9.14
N ASP A 410 -33.86 -11.48 -9.50
CA ASP A 410 -34.71 -11.20 -10.65
C ASP A 410 -34.04 -11.64 -11.97
N GLU A 411 -32.69 -11.64 -12.02
CA GLU A 411 -31.88 -12.21 -13.11
C GLU A 411 -31.74 -13.76 -13.06
N GLY A 412 -32.37 -14.40 -12.06
CA GLY A 412 -32.48 -15.85 -11.90
C GLY A 412 -31.40 -16.49 -11.02
N LEU A 413 -30.68 -15.73 -10.20
CA LEU A 413 -29.81 -16.31 -9.18
C LEU A 413 -30.63 -16.97 -8.05
N PRO A 414 -30.10 -18.01 -7.38
CA PRO A 414 -30.84 -18.80 -6.40
C PRO A 414 -31.20 -18.00 -5.13
N GLU A 415 -32.09 -18.59 -4.32
CA GLU A 415 -32.62 -18.02 -3.07
C GLU A 415 -31.53 -17.65 -2.05
N ASP A 416 -30.35 -18.26 -2.15
CA ASP A 416 -29.17 -17.89 -1.36
C ASP A 416 -28.79 -16.40 -1.50
N PHE A 417 -29.14 -15.76 -2.61
CA PHE A 417 -28.87 -14.34 -2.87
C PHE A 417 -30.01 -13.42 -2.38
N ALA A 418 -31.03 -13.94 -1.68
CA ALA A 418 -31.97 -13.09 -0.95
C ALA A 418 -31.22 -12.36 0.18
N PRO A 419 -31.48 -11.07 0.43
CA PRO A 419 -30.82 -10.30 1.49
C PRO A 419 -30.71 -11.05 2.83
N GLU A 420 -31.82 -11.65 3.27
CA GLU A 420 -31.95 -12.43 4.50
C GLU A 420 -31.07 -13.70 4.52
N ASN A 421 -30.86 -14.34 3.36
CA ASN A 421 -30.07 -15.57 3.26
C ASN A 421 -28.58 -15.27 3.04
N PHE A 422 -28.28 -14.24 2.26
CA PHE A 422 -26.92 -13.83 1.96
C PHE A 422 -26.22 -13.19 3.18
N ALA A 423 -27.02 -12.59 4.08
CA ALA A 423 -26.57 -11.95 5.32
C ALA A 423 -25.62 -12.83 6.15
N ARG A 424 -25.86 -14.14 6.24
CA ARG A 424 -25.01 -15.05 7.05
C ARG A 424 -23.55 -15.04 6.62
N TRP A 425 -23.26 -14.95 5.32
CA TRP A 425 -21.88 -14.91 4.82
C TRP A 425 -21.28 -13.51 4.89
N LEU A 426 -22.12 -12.47 4.80
CA LEU A 426 -21.70 -11.10 5.11
C LEU A 426 -21.28 -10.99 6.59
N ASP A 427 -22.05 -11.56 7.50
CA ASP A 427 -21.76 -11.57 8.94
C ASP A 427 -20.45 -12.29 9.26
N LEU A 428 -20.19 -13.46 8.64
CA LEU A 428 -18.93 -14.19 8.78
C LEU A 428 -17.74 -13.37 8.27
N ALA A 429 -17.88 -12.71 7.13
CA ALA A 429 -16.83 -11.85 6.58
C ALA A 429 -16.56 -10.64 7.48
N GLU A 430 -17.60 -9.95 7.95
CA GLU A 430 -17.45 -8.81 8.86
C GLU A 430 -16.81 -9.21 10.20
N ALA A 431 -17.18 -10.37 10.75
CA ALA A 431 -16.65 -10.88 12.00
C ALA A 431 -15.15 -11.21 11.93
N GLU A 432 -14.71 -11.92 10.88
CA GLU A 432 -13.28 -12.20 10.65
C GLU A 432 -12.48 -10.90 10.54
N LEU A 433 -13.02 -9.96 9.76
CA LEU A 433 -12.39 -8.68 9.48
C LEU A 433 -12.46 -7.67 10.63
N GLY A 434 -13.25 -7.94 11.68
CA GLY A 434 -13.46 -7.02 12.81
C GLY A 434 -13.99 -5.67 12.33
N VAL A 435 -15.05 -5.68 11.51
CA VAL A 435 -15.56 -4.47 10.86
C VAL A 435 -16.29 -3.56 11.85
N GLU A 436 -15.70 -2.41 12.14
CA GLU A 436 -16.23 -1.38 13.05
C GLU A 436 -16.20 0.02 12.40
N PRO A 437 -17.01 0.98 12.88
CA PRO A 437 -16.86 2.38 12.48
C PRO A 437 -15.43 2.87 12.73
N GLY A 438 -14.89 3.71 11.83
CA GLY A 438 -13.59 4.32 12.04
C GLY A 438 -13.52 5.06 13.38
N ASP A 439 -12.42 4.87 14.11
CA ASP A 439 -12.19 5.51 15.40
C ASP A 439 -12.29 7.05 15.27
N PRO A 440 -13.18 7.70 16.04
CA PRO A 440 -13.31 9.16 16.08
C PRO A 440 -11.98 9.91 16.25
N ALA A 441 -11.01 9.33 16.96
CA ALA A 441 -9.68 9.93 17.17
C ALA A 441 -8.88 10.12 15.87
N TRP A 442 -9.18 9.32 14.84
CA TRP A 442 -8.40 9.27 13.59
C TRP A 442 -9.22 9.69 12.36
N LEU A 443 -10.43 10.23 12.51
CA LEU A 443 -11.25 10.63 11.35
C LEU A 443 -10.63 11.81 10.56
N GLY A 444 -9.82 12.62 11.23
CA GLY A 444 -9.20 13.82 10.67
C GLY A 444 -10.16 15.01 10.57
N ARG A 445 -9.61 16.22 10.51
CA ARG A 445 -10.39 17.48 10.48
C ARG A 445 -11.27 17.62 9.25
N ILE A 446 -10.90 16.98 8.14
CA ILE A 446 -11.72 16.97 6.93
C ILE A 446 -13.10 16.37 7.17
N ALA A 447 -13.24 15.41 8.10
CA ALA A 447 -14.54 14.84 8.47
C ALA A 447 -15.48 15.89 9.05
N GLU A 448 -14.98 16.84 9.86
CA GLU A 448 -15.77 17.94 10.43
C GLU A 448 -16.25 18.91 9.35
N ALA A 449 -15.36 19.28 8.43
CA ALA A 449 -15.69 20.16 7.30
C ALA A 449 -16.76 19.53 6.39
N VAL A 450 -16.61 18.24 6.10
CA VAL A 450 -17.58 17.47 5.30
C VAL A 450 -18.90 17.30 6.03
N ALA A 451 -18.90 16.98 7.33
CA ALA A 451 -20.11 16.86 8.13
C ALA A 451 -20.92 18.17 8.09
N LYS A 452 -20.27 19.31 8.37
CA LYS A 452 -20.90 20.63 8.29
C LYS A 452 -21.49 20.93 6.91
N GLY A 453 -20.75 20.59 5.85
CA GLY A 453 -21.23 20.76 4.48
C GLY A 453 -22.42 19.85 4.15
N ALA A 454 -22.37 18.59 4.59
CA ALA A 454 -23.43 17.61 4.38
C ALA A 454 -24.71 17.99 5.13
N ASP A 455 -24.61 18.41 6.41
CA ASP A 455 -25.73 18.95 7.20
C ASP A 455 -26.43 20.10 6.47
N ALA A 456 -25.65 21.05 5.93
CA ALA A 456 -26.19 22.21 5.22
C ALA A 456 -26.88 21.86 3.89
N LEU A 457 -26.44 20.77 3.24
CA LEU A 457 -26.97 20.31 1.96
C LEU A 457 -28.02 19.20 2.10
N GLY A 458 -28.30 18.73 3.33
CA GLY A 458 -29.27 17.67 3.61
C GLY A 458 -28.79 16.26 3.27
N GLY A 459 -27.47 16.01 3.34
CA GLY A 459 -26.87 14.70 3.09
C GLY A 459 -26.92 13.79 4.31
N ILE A 460 -26.93 12.47 4.08
CA ILE A 460 -26.78 11.47 5.14
C ILE A 460 -25.29 11.16 5.27
N HIS A 461 -24.71 11.27 6.46
CA HIS A 461 -23.27 11.13 6.64
C HIS A 461 -22.85 10.50 7.97
N GLY A 462 -21.62 10.01 7.99
CA GLY A 462 -21.03 9.44 9.20
C GLY A 462 -19.66 8.79 8.96
N PRO A 463 -18.99 8.33 10.04
CA PRO A 463 -17.77 7.55 9.95
C PRO A 463 -17.98 6.27 9.12
N LEU A 464 -17.07 6.00 8.20
CA LEU A 464 -17.09 4.78 7.39
C LEU A 464 -16.74 3.56 8.25
N ARG A 465 -17.42 2.44 8.01
CA ARG A 465 -17.06 1.14 8.60
C ARG A 465 -15.82 0.57 7.91
N ARG A 466 -14.91 -0.03 8.69
CA ARG A 466 -13.57 -0.43 8.23
C ARG A 466 -13.09 -1.72 8.89
N ASN A 467 -12.25 -2.49 8.19
CA ASN A 467 -11.61 -3.71 8.68
C ASN A 467 -10.25 -3.47 9.35
N ALA A 468 -10.13 -2.42 10.16
CA ALA A 468 -8.86 -2.03 10.78
C ALA A 468 -8.97 -1.88 12.30
N PRO A 469 -9.39 -2.93 13.03
CA PRO A 469 -9.48 -2.86 14.48
C PRO A 469 -8.11 -2.60 15.09
N GLY A 470 -8.03 -1.61 15.98
CA GLY A 470 -6.77 -1.15 16.57
C GLY A 470 -5.91 -0.27 15.65
N CYS A 471 -6.53 0.42 14.69
CA CYS A 471 -5.84 1.43 13.89
C CYS A 471 -5.28 2.56 14.77
N ASP A 472 -4.04 2.98 14.49
CA ASP A 472 -3.33 4.06 15.17
C ASP A 472 -3.19 5.33 14.29
N GLY A 473 -3.98 5.40 13.21
CA GLY A 473 -4.12 6.60 12.39
C GLY A 473 -2.97 6.89 11.42
N GLN A 474 -2.01 5.99 11.16
CA GLN A 474 -0.83 6.30 10.31
C GLN A 474 -1.14 6.73 8.86
N GLY A 475 -2.36 6.53 8.34
CA GLY A 475 -2.74 7.02 7.01
C GLY A 475 -2.12 6.29 5.81
N LEU A 476 -1.42 5.17 6.02
CA LEU A 476 -0.65 4.47 4.97
C LEU A 476 -1.36 3.26 4.35
N CYS A 477 -2.64 3.02 4.67
CA CYS A 477 -3.38 1.81 4.25
C CYS A 477 -3.28 1.51 2.74
N VAL A 478 -3.24 2.56 1.91
CA VAL A 478 -3.19 2.47 0.44
C VAL A 478 -1.88 1.89 -0.11
N VAL A 479 -0.85 1.81 0.72
CA VAL A 479 0.46 1.23 0.38
C VAL A 479 0.84 0.09 1.33
N GLY A 480 -0.12 -0.47 2.07
CA GLY A 480 0.08 -1.52 3.08
C GLY A 480 0.03 -1.01 4.53
N CYS A 481 -0.38 -1.83 5.49
CA CYS A 481 -0.52 -1.41 6.88
C CYS A 481 0.72 -1.81 7.70
N PRO A 482 1.58 -0.87 8.16
CA PRO A 482 2.80 -1.22 8.88
C PRO A 482 2.56 -1.90 10.23
N THR A 483 1.43 -1.62 10.87
CA THR A 483 1.07 -2.20 12.18
C THR A 483 0.32 -3.52 12.07
N GLY A 484 -0.17 -3.88 10.87
CA GLY A 484 -1.07 -5.02 10.67
C GLY A 484 -2.47 -4.84 11.27
N ALA A 485 -2.86 -3.61 11.65
CA ALA A 485 -4.21 -3.34 12.17
C ALA A 485 -5.29 -3.57 11.09
N LYS A 486 -5.02 -3.18 9.84
CA LYS A 486 -5.90 -3.48 8.71
C LYS A 486 -5.85 -4.99 8.42
N ARG A 487 -6.95 -5.68 8.70
CA ARG A 487 -7.12 -7.12 8.49
C ARG A 487 -7.34 -7.42 7.01
N SER A 488 -6.34 -7.17 6.17
CA SER A 488 -6.33 -7.67 4.81
C SER A 488 -6.21 -9.20 4.77
N SER A 489 -6.39 -9.82 3.60
CA SER A 489 -6.44 -11.29 3.48
C SER A 489 -5.11 -11.96 3.91
N ASP A 490 -3.98 -11.28 3.76
CA ASP A 490 -2.67 -11.70 4.30
C ASP A 490 -2.57 -11.68 5.84
N VAL A 491 -3.42 -10.92 6.51
CA VAL A 491 -3.49 -10.82 7.98
C VAL A 491 -4.62 -11.68 8.57
N SER A 492 -5.70 -11.89 7.82
CA SER A 492 -6.91 -12.61 8.25
C SER A 492 -6.95 -14.04 7.72
N TRP A 493 -7.37 -14.21 6.47
CA TRP A 493 -7.71 -15.50 5.87
C TRP A 493 -6.52 -16.40 5.56
N VAL A 494 -5.44 -15.88 4.98
CA VAL A 494 -4.27 -16.69 4.60
C VAL A 494 -3.61 -17.32 5.83
N PRO A 495 -3.36 -16.59 6.94
CA PRO A 495 -2.86 -17.19 8.17
C PRO A 495 -3.77 -18.29 8.72
N ARG A 496 -5.11 -18.17 8.60
CA ARG A 496 -6.05 -19.24 9.01
C ARG A 496 -5.85 -20.51 8.18
N ALA A 497 -5.79 -20.38 6.85
CA ALA A 497 -5.53 -21.50 5.95
C ALA A 497 -4.19 -22.21 6.27
N LEU A 498 -3.12 -21.44 6.47
CA LEU A 498 -1.80 -21.99 6.78
C LEU A 498 -1.76 -22.69 8.15
N LYS A 499 -2.41 -22.12 9.17
CA LYS A 499 -2.56 -22.75 10.50
C LYS A 499 -3.35 -24.06 10.42
N ALA A 500 -4.31 -24.17 9.50
CA ALA A 500 -5.07 -25.39 9.24
C ALA A 500 -4.33 -26.41 8.35
N GLY A 501 -3.10 -26.10 7.92
CA GLY A 501 -2.25 -27.04 7.17
C GLY A 501 -2.21 -26.84 5.65
N ALA A 502 -2.82 -25.77 5.12
CA ALA A 502 -2.65 -25.41 3.71
C ALA A 502 -1.19 -25.07 3.39
N ALA A 503 -0.77 -25.28 2.14
CA ALA A 503 0.54 -24.87 1.63
C ALA A 503 0.41 -23.62 0.75
N LEU A 504 1.32 -22.66 0.92
CA LEU A 504 1.37 -21.43 0.13
C LEU A 504 2.64 -21.38 -0.71
N PHE A 505 2.49 -21.15 -2.01
CA PHE A 505 3.60 -20.87 -2.92
C PHE A 505 3.49 -19.46 -3.50
N THR A 506 4.60 -18.71 -3.47
CA THR A 506 4.63 -17.29 -3.88
C THR A 506 5.67 -17.03 -4.98
N GLY A 507 5.53 -15.93 -5.73
CA GLY A 507 6.42 -15.62 -6.85
C GLY A 507 6.23 -16.56 -8.06
N LEU A 508 5.07 -17.19 -8.15
CA LEU A 508 4.78 -18.27 -9.11
C LEU A 508 3.53 -17.93 -9.92
N PRO A 509 3.64 -17.10 -10.98
CA PRO A 509 2.51 -16.82 -11.85
C PRO A 509 2.04 -18.11 -12.54
N VAL A 510 0.73 -18.38 -12.44
CA VAL A 510 0.10 -19.51 -13.13
C VAL A 510 -0.20 -19.11 -14.57
N THR A 511 0.31 -19.89 -15.51
CA THR A 511 0.14 -19.62 -16.94
C THR A 511 -0.70 -20.68 -17.64
N ARG A 512 -0.71 -21.92 -17.13
CA ARG A 512 -1.42 -23.04 -17.75
C ARG A 512 -2.39 -23.72 -16.79
N LEU A 513 -3.60 -23.95 -17.30
CA LEU A 513 -4.59 -24.85 -16.71
C LEU A 513 -4.45 -26.21 -17.42
N LEU A 514 -4.23 -27.27 -16.66
CA LEU A 514 -4.00 -28.60 -17.22
C LEU A 514 -5.35 -29.27 -17.52
N MET A 515 -5.83 -29.07 -18.75
CA MET A 515 -7.16 -29.50 -19.19
C MET A 515 -7.12 -30.87 -19.88
N ARG A 516 -8.04 -31.76 -19.51
CA ARG A 516 -8.38 -32.98 -20.25
C ARG A 516 -9.87 -33.01 -20.55
N GLY A 517 -10.24 -32.64 -21.76
CA GLY A 517 -11.64 -32.42 -22.13
C GLY A 517 -12.27 -31.34 -21.26
N ARG A 518 -13.36 -31.66 -20.55
CA ARG A 518 -14.09 -30.72 -19.68
C ARG A 518 -13.54 -30.63 -18.26
N ARG A 519 -12.51 -31.40 -17.92
CA ARG A 519 -11.94 -31.46 -16.56
C ARG A 519 -10.57 -30.76 -16.51
N CYS A 520 -10.34 -29.96 -15.49
CA CYS A 520 -9.04 -29.38 -15.15
C CYS A 520 -8.38 -30.26 -14.08
N HIS A 521 -7.26 -30.92 -14.36
CA HIS A 521 -6.62 -31.83 -13.41
C HIS A 521 -5.48 -31.20 -12.61
N GLY A 522 -5.26 -29.90 -12.78
CA GLY A 522 -4.19 -29.18 -12.12
C GLY A 522 -3.78 -27.91 -12.85
N VAL A 523 -2.68 -27.32 -12.41
CA VAL A 523 -2.11 -26.09 -12.96
C VAL A 523 -0.60 -26.18 -13.04
N LEU A 524 -0.02 -25.37 -13.92
CA LEU A 524 1.42 -25.15 -13.98
C LEU A 524 1.73 -23.69 -13.69
N ALA A 525 2.57 -23.48 -12.68
CA ALA A 525 3.12 -22.18 -12.33
C ALA A 525 4.61 -22.13 -12.69
N THR A 526 5.06 -20.97 -13.19
CA THR A 526 6.46 -20.76 -13.56
C THR A 526 6.94 -19.43 -13.02
N GLY A 527 7.84 -19.48 -12.05
CA GLY A 527 8.50 -18.34 -11.44
C GLY A 527 9.98 -18.33 -11.80
N GLN A 528 10.74 -17.55 -11.05
CA GLN A 528 12.20 -17.49 -11.17
C GLN A 528 12.84 -17.47 -9.79
N ASP A 529 14.10 -17.90 -9.69
CA ASP A 529 14.90 -17.65 -8.49
C ASP A 529 15.53 -16.26 -8.49
N ARG A 530 16.31 -15.98 -7.44
CA ARG A 530 17.05 -14.72 -7.26
C ARG A 530 18.05 -14.40 -8.40
N HIS A 531 18.42 -15.39 -9.21
CA HIS A 531 19.37 -15.27 -10.32
C HIS A 531 18.64 -15.23 -11.68
N GLY A 532 17.31 -15.25 -11.70
CA GLY A 532 16.49 -15.25 -12.91
C GLY A 532 16.34 -16.64 -13.55
N ALA A 533 16.82 -17.71 -12.91
CA ALA A 533 16.64 -19.06 -13.43
C ALA A 533 15.19 -19.53 -13.21
N PRO A 534 14.54 -20.13 -14.23
CA PRO A 534 13.14 -20.50 -14.14
C PRO A 534 12.91 -21.60 -13.09
N ARG A 535 11.80 -21.48 -12.36
CA ARG A 535 11.33 -22.44 -11.35
C ARG A 535 9.92 -22.87 -11.69
N THR A 536 9.66 -24.18 -11.69
CA THR A 536 8.38 -24.73 -12.15
C THR A 536 7.73 -25.56 -11.06
N LEU A 537 6.44 -25.32 -10.86
CA LEU A 537 5.58 -26.05 -9.95
C LEU A 537 4.34 -26.54 -10.70
N GLU A 538 4.17 -27.87 -10.76
CA GLU A 538 2.90 -28.50 -11.14
C GLU A 538 2.10 -28.81 -9.88
N VAL A 539 0.86 -28.34 -9.83
CA VAL A 539 -0.09 -28.73 -8.77
C VAL A 539 -1.21 -29.54 -9.39
N ARG A 540 -1.35 -30.80 -8.99
CA ARG A 540 -2.44 -31.68 -9.37
C ARG A 540 -3.56 -31.57 -8.35
N ALA A 541 -4.79 -31.37 -8.81
CA ALA A 541 -5.91 -31.14 -7.91
C ALA A 541 -7.22 -31.75 -8.40
N LYS A 542 -8.10 -32.11 -7.45
CA LYS A 542 -9.47 -32.56 -7.74
C LYS A 542 -10.36 -31.40 -8.16
N ILE A 543 -10.15 -30.21 -7.59
CA ILE A 543 -10.83 -28.95 -7.93
C ILE A 543 -9.79 -27.84 -8.12
N VAL A 544 -10.03 -26.98 -9.11
CA VAL A 544 -9.19 -25.81 -9.41
C VAL A 544 -10.03 -24.55 -9.24
N VAL A 545 -9.57 -23.61 -8.42
CA VAL A 545 -10.22 -22.31 -8.18
C VAL A 545 -9.33 -21.20 -8.75
N VAL A 546 -9.87 -20.44 -9.69
CA VAL A 546 -9.25 -19.22 -10.23
C VAL A 546 -9.74 -18.02 -9.40
N ALA A 547 -8.83 -17.29 -8.77
CA ALA A 547 -9.12 -16.12 -7.94
C ALA A 547 -8.11 -14.97 -8.23
N CYS A 548 -7.72 -14.83 -9.50
CA CYS A 548 -6.73 -13.84 -9.97
C CYS A 548 -7.28 -12.40 -10.02
N GLY A 549 -8.55 -12.19 -9.68
CA GLY A 549 -9.22 -10.90 -9.73
C GLY A 549 -9.77 -10.55 -11.12
N THR A 550 -10.57 -9.48 -11.14
CA THR A 550 -11.41 -9.09 -12.29
C THR A 550 -10.64 -8.95 -13.61
N LEU A 551 -9.41 -8.46 -13.61
CA LEU A 551 -8.69 -8.26 -14.87
C LEU A 551 -7.93 -9.52 -15.33
N HIS A 552 -7.46 -10.36 -14.41
CA HIS A 552 -6.56 -11.47 -14.75
C HIS A 552 -7.28 -12.82 -14.88
N SER A 553 -8.33 -13.09 -14.10
CA SER A 553 -9.13 -14.31 -14.22
C SER A 553 -9.68 -14.56 -15.63
N PRO A 554 -10.33 -13.60 -16.32
CA PRO A 554 -10.81 -13.82 -17.69
C PRO A 554 -9.67 -14.05 -18.69
N VAL A 555 -8.51 -13.43 -18.48
CA VAL A 555 -7.33 -13.59 -19.35
C VAL A 555 -6.74 -14.97 -19.19
N LEU A 556 -6.58 -15.47 -17.96
CA LEU A 556 -6.09 -16.82 -17.70
C LEU A 556 -6.98 -17.88 -18.36
N LEU A 557 -8.31 -17.76 -18.19
CA LEU A 557 -9.29 -18.64 -18.85
C LEU A 557 -9.18 -18.58 -20.38
N ALA A 558 -9.17 -17.37 -20.95
CA ALA A 558 -9.14 -17.18 -22.40
C ALA A 558 -7.85 -17.68 -23.05
N ARG A 559 -6.70 -17.57 -22.37
CA ARG A 559 -5.42 -18.12 -22.86
C ARG A 559 -5.38 -19.65 -22.79
N ASN A 560 -6.12 -20.25 -21.87
CA ASN A 560 -6.24 -21.69 -21.70
C ASN A 560 -7.42 -22.31 -22.48
N GLY A 561 -7.83 -21.65 -23.56
CA GLY A 561 -8.79 -22.21 -24.52
C GLY A 561 -10.26 -22.12 -24.12
N ILE A 562 -10.59 -21.54 -22.97
CA ILE A 562 -12.00 -21.30 -22.60
C ILE A 562 -12.58 -20.19 -23.47
N ARG A 563 -13.71 -20.48 -24.10
CA ARG A 563 -14.45 -19.57 -24.97
C ARG A 563 -15.92 -19.56 -24.55
N LEU A 564 -16.34 -18.46 -23.93
CA LEU A 564 -17.72 -18.24 -23.52
C LEU A 564 -18.16 -16.84 -23.97
N PRO A 565 -19.44 -16.61 -24.35
CA PRO A 565 -19.90 -15.34 -24.91
C PRO A 565 -19.62 -14.13 -24.01
N TRP A 566 -19.75 -14.33 -22.70
CA TRP A 566 -19.56 -13.31 -21.66
C TRP A 566 -18.12 -13.17 -21.16
N LEU A 567 -17.20 -14.05 -21.56
CA LEU A 567 -15.83 -14.03 -21.04
C LEU A 567 -15.14 -12.70 -21.33
N GLY A 568 -14.75 -12.02 -20.24
CA GLY A 568 -14.12 -10.71 -20.25
C GLY A 568 -15.08 -9.54 -20.44
N ARG A 569 -16.37 -9.73 -20.72
CA ARG A 569 -17.35 -8.63 -20.87
C ARG A 569 -17.92 -8.21 -19.52
N ASN A 570 -18.76 -7.18 -19.48
CA ASN A 570 -19.47 -6.75 -18.26
C ASN A 570 -18.53 -6.17 -17.18
N LEU A 571 -17.41 -5.57 -17.61
CA LEU A 571 -16.50 -4.91 -16.68
C LEU A 571 -17.15 -3.62 -16.16
N SER A 572 -17.35 -3.56 -14.84
CA SER A 572 -17.53 -2.31 -14.10
C SER A 572 -16.23 -1.93 -13.42
N VAL A 573 -16.00 -0.65 -13.15
CA VAL A 573 -14.78 -0.16 -12.46
C VAL A 573 -15.06 0.81 -11.31
N HIS A 574 -16.31 1.28 -11.17
CA HIS A 574 -16.77 2.24 -10.17
C HIS A 574 -15.86 3.49 -10.14
N PRO A 575 -15.80 4.26 -11.24
CA PRO A 575 -14.84 5.35 -11.39
C PRO A 575 -15.09 6.47 -10.36
N ALA A 576 -13.99 7.06 -9.91
CA ALA A 576 -13.91 8.07 -8.88
C ALA A 576 -13.23 9.34 -9.42
N VAL A 577 -13.61 10.50 -8.86
CA VAL A 577 -12.84 11.73 -8.98
C VAL A 577 -12.64 12.33 -7.59
N GLY A 578 -11.45 12.87 -7.35
CA GLY A 578 -11.08 13.52 -6.11
C GLY A 578 -10.83 15.01 -6.28
N VAL A 579 -11.10 15.79 -5.24
CA VAL A 579 -10.72 17.21 -5.16
C VAL A 579 -9.80 17.45 -3.97
N HIS A 580 -9.04 18.54 -4.07
CA HIS A 580 -8.19 19.02 -3.00
C HIS A 580 -8.71 20.39 -2.57
N ALA A 581 -9.07 20.54 -1.29
CA ALA A 581 -9.57 21.77 -0.73
C ALA A 581 -8.52 22.39 0.19
N LEU A 582 -8.20 23.66 -0.04
CA LEU A 582 -7.31 24.43 0.82
C LEU A 582 -8.13 25.15 1.88
N PHE A 583 -7.74 25.01 3.14
CA PHE A 583 -8.40 25.64 4.28
C PHE A 583 -7.52 26.76 4.87
N PRO A 584 -8.12 27.86 5.38
CA PRO A 584 -7.38 28.88 6.11
C PRO A 584 -6.66 28.32 7.34
N GLU A 585 -7.32 27.42 8.06
CA GLU A 585 -6.76 26.71 9.20
C GLU A 585 -6.13 25.38 8.79
N SER A 586 -5.09 24.96 9.52
CA SER A 586 -4.45 23.66 9.29
C SER A 586 -5.45 22.52 9.44
N GLN A 587 -5.43 21.59 8.48
CA GLN A 587 -6.15 20.31 8.50
C GLN A 587 -5.43 19.25 9.35
N GLY A 588 -4.35 19.63 10.04
CA GLY A 588 -3.52 18.73 10.83
C GLY A 588 -2.50 17.98 9.97
N GLN A 589 -2.13 16.79 10.42
CA GLN A 589 -1.19 15.92 9.71
C GLN A 589 -1.98 14.86 8.93
N PRO A 590 -2.03 14.90 7.58
CA PRO A 590 -2.78 13.92 6.79
C PRO A 590 -2.31 12.47 6.98
N TRP A 591 -1.05 12.28 7.37
CA TRP A 591 -0.44 11.00 7.76
C TRP A 591 -0.72 10.59 9.22
N ARG A 592 -1.66 11.27 9.89
CA ARG A 592 -2.23 10.91 11.20
C ARG A 592 -3.76 10.86 11.17
N ALA A 593 -4.30 10.48 10.02
CA ALA A 593 -5.72 10.31 9.82
C ALA A 593 -5.99 9.08 8.96
N ILE A 594 -7.20 8.55 9.12
CA ILE A 594 -7.72 7.49 8.28
C ILE A 594 -7.98 8.04 6.86
N PRO A 595 -7.42 7.44 5.78
CA PRO A 595 -7.55 7.97 4.43
C PRO A 595 -9.00 8.09 3.92
N GLN A 596 -9.82 7.08 4.20
CA GLN A 596 -11.24 7.07 3.87
C GLN A 596 -12.02 6.93 5.18
N SER A 597 -12.13 8.02 5.92
CA SER A 597 -12.66 8.04 7.28
C SER A 597 -14.16 8.30 7.36
N TYR A 598 -14.69 9.08 6.42
CA TYR A 598 -16.02 9.67 6.50
C TYR A 598 -16.73 9.57 5.15
N GLY A 599 -18.02 9.27 5.16
CA GLY A 599 -18.83 9.11 3.95
C GLY A 599 -20.08 9.98 3.96
N VAL A 600 -20.56 10.35 2.77
CA VAL A 600 -21.82 11.09 2.56
C VAL A 600 -22.60 10.48 1.39
N GLU A 601 -23.92 10.39 1.55
CA GLU A 601 -24.86 9.95 0.52
C GLU A 601 -26.10 10.86 0.44
N GLY A 602 -26.95 10.64 -0.57
CA GLY A 602 -28.26 11.31 -0.69
C GLY A 602 -28.25 12.70 -1.31
N LEU A 603 -27.11 13.23 -1.74
CA LEU A 603 -27.00 14.62 -2.23
C LEU A 603 -27.23 14.83 -3.73
N VAL A 604 -27.00 13.81 -4.57
CA VAL A 604 -27.02 13.97 -6.04
C VAL A 604 -27.88 12.92 -6.73
N ASP A 605 -27.56 11.66 -6.50
CA ASP A 605 -28.15 10.49 -7.17
C ASP A 605 -27.78 9.24 -6.35
N PRO A 606 -28.63 8.21 -6.28
CA PRO A 606 -28.29 6.94 -5.60
C PRO A 606 -27.00 6.27 -6.10
N ARG A 607 -26.60 6.55 -7.35
CA ARG A 607 -25.36 6.05 -7.95
C ARG A 607 -24.11 6.81 -7.50
N VAL A 608 -24.25 7.92 -6.77
CA VAL A 608 -23.13 8.77 -6.33
C VAL A 608 -22.89 8.59 -4.84
N ARG A 609 -21.67 8.22 -4.47
CA ARG A 609 -21.23 8.16 -3.07
C ARG A 609 -19.99 8.99 -2.85
N PHE A 610 -20.03 9.86 -1.84
CA PHE A 610 -18.90 10.69 -1.45
C PHE A 610 -18.13 10.00 -0.32
N GLU A 611 -16.81 9.96 -0.46
CA GLU A 611 -15.93 9.33 0.50
C GLU A 611 -14.62 10.12 0.60
N GLY A 612 -13.99 10.07 1.77
CA GLY A 612 -12.65 10.58 1.94
C GLY A 612 -11.67 9.85 1.03
N PHE A 613 -10.60 10.55 0.65
CA PHE A 613 -9.32 9.94 0.32
C PHE A 613 -8.26 10.85 0.96
N ALA A 614 -7.22 10.30 1.57
CA ALA A 614 -6.09 11.10 2.01
C ALA A 614 -4.81 10.34 1.72
N GLY A 615 -3.95 10.95 0.90
CA GLY A 615 -2.66 10.40 0.55
C GLY A 615 -1.50 11.18 1.15
N PRO A 616 -0.32 10.57 1.29
CA PRO A 616 0.90 11.30 1.60
C PRO A 616 1.29 12.23 0.43
N PRO A 617 2.17 13.24 0.65
CA PRO A 617 2.46 14.26 -0.34
C PRO A 617 2.90 13.75 -1.71
N GLN A 618 3.74 12.71 -1.74
CA GLN A 618 4.27 12.05 -2.94
C GLN A 618 3.18 11.36 -3.81
N LEU A 619 2.00 11.09 -3.25
CA LEU A 619 0.84 10.59 -3.99
C LEU A 619 -0.19 11.69 -4.30
N THR A 620 -0.22 12.75 -3.49
CA THR A 620 -1.18 13.85 -3.67
C THR A 620 -0.81 14.74 -4.85
N ALA A 621 0.45 15.20 -4.91
CA ALA A 621 0.92 16.09 -5.98
C ALA A 621 0.69 15.57 -7.42
N PRO A 622 0.97 14.30 -7.77
CA PRO A 622 0.68 13.78 -9.11
C PRO A 622 -0.81 13.70 -9.43
N SER A 623 -1.69 13.64 -8.43
CA SER A 623 -3.15 13.62 -8.63
C SER A 623 -3.75 15.01 -8.90
N MET A 624 -3.02 16.09 -8.59
CA MET A 624 -3.42 17.46 -8.87
C MET A 624 -3.16 17.84 -10.34
N THR A 625 -4.09 18.58 -10.94
CA THR A 625 -3.93 19.20 -12.27
C THR A 625 -2.99 20.43 -12.26
N LEU A 626 -2.48 20.81 -11.09
CA LEU A 626 -1.65 21.99 -10.89
C LEU A 626 -0.17 21.74 -11.28
N PHE A 627 0.51 22.81 -11.68
CA PHE A 627 1.95 22.84 -11.93
C PHE A 627 2.51 24.26 -11.72
N GLY A 628 3.84 24.39 -11.71
CA GLY A 628 4.54 25.67 -11.51
C GLY A 628 4.29 26.25 -10.12
N GLU A 629 4.21 27.58 -10.04
CA GLU A 629 4.01 28.31 -8.78
C GLU A 629 2.71 27.90 -8.08
N GLU A 630 1.67 27.57 -8.83
CA GLU A 630 0.39 27.20 -8.25
C GLU A 630 0.46 25.84 -7.55
N LEU A 631 1.16 24.84 -8.12
CA LEU A 631 1.41 23.58 -7.41
C LEU A 631 2.23 23.83 -6.15
N THR A 632 3.31 24.60 -6.26
CA THR A 632 4.19 24.94 -5.14
C THR A 632 3.43 25.62 -4.00
N ARG A 633 2.56 26.59 -4.31
CA ARG A 633 1.73 27.31 -3.34
C ARG A 633 0.80 26.40 -2.53
N TRP A 634 0.33 25.32 -3.16
CA TRP A 634 -0.48 24.29 -2.49
C TRP A 634 0.40 23.36 -1.66
N MET A 635 1.49 22.85 -2.23
CA MET A 635 2.38 21.89 -1.55
C MET A 635 3.15 22.52 -0.37
N ASP A 636 3.48 23.82 -0.42
CA ASP A 636 4.02 24.56 0.74
C ASP A 636 3.07 24.58 1.94
N ARG A 637 1.76 24.45 1.67
CA ARG A 637 0.68 24.45 2.66
C ARG A 637 -0.04 23.10 2.69
N PHE A 638 0.71 22.01 2.48
CA PHE A 638 0.13 20.67 2.43
C PHE A 638 -0.68 20.30 3.68
N ASP A 639 -0.26 20.78 4.85
CA ASP A 639 -0.95 20.65 6.14
C ASP A 639 -2.27 21.44 6.24
N HIS A 640 -2.63 22.22 5.23
CA HIS A 640 -3.90 22.92 5.08
C HIS A 640 -4.81 22.27 4.01
N ILE A 641 -4.35 21.20 3.36
CA ILE A 641 -5.10 20.54 2.29
C ILE A 641 -5.99 19.44 2.90
N GLY A 642 -7.30 19.59 2.72
CA GLY A 642 -8.26 18.51 2.84
C GLY A 642 -8.43 17.79 1.51
N GLN A 643 -8.55 16.47 1.54
CA GLN A 643 -8.73 15.63 0.37
C GLN A 643 -10.04 14.87 0.50
N TYR A 644 -10.89 14.95 -0.52
CA TYR A 644 -12.21 14.31 -0.49
C TYR A 644 -12.72 14.08 -1.90
N GLY A 645 -13.45 12.99 -2.13
CA GLY A 645 -13.85 12.59 -3.47
C GLY A 645 -15.22 11.95 -3.50
N PHE A 646 -15.58 11.48 -4.68
CA PHE A 646 -16.78 10.66 -4.86
C PHE A 646 -16.60 9.69 -6.00
N MET A 647 -17.44 8.67 -5.98
CA MET A 647 -17.51 7.62 -6.98
C MET A 647 -18.89 7.58 -7.63
N VAL A 648 -18.91 7.13 -8.88
CA VAL A 648 -20.13 6.96 -9.67
C VAL A 648 -20.29 5.48 -10.02
N CYS A 649 -21.37 4.85 -9.55
CA CYS A 649 -21.71 3.48 -9.90
C CYS A 649 -21.97 3.36 -11.41
N ASP A 650 -21.28 2.43 -12.06
CA ASP A 650 -21.49 2.08 -13.46
C ASP A 650 -22.18 0.71 -13.61
N ASP A 651 -22.81 0.48 -14.77
CA ASP A 651 -23.58 -0.74 -15.07
C ASP A 651 -22.80 -1.74 -15.95
N GLY A 652 -21.46 -1.80 -15.84
CA GLY A 652 -20.68 -2.88 -16.45
C GLY A 652 -20.59 -2.82 -17.97
N ASN A 653 -20.11 -1.71 -18.54
CA ASN A 653 -20.03 -1.50 -19.99
C ASN A 653 -18.64 -1.79 -20.60
N GLY A 654 -17.66 -2.20 -19.79
CA GLY A 654 -16.30 -2.48 -20.23
C GLY A 654 -16.06 -3.93 -20.66
N ARG A 655 -14.84 -4.17 -21.12
CA ARG A 655 -14.36 -5.50 -21.52
C ARG A 655 -12.86 -5.66 -21.28
N VAL A 656 -12.45 -6.84 -20.83
CA VAL A 656 -11.07 -7.28 -20.73
C VAL A 656 -10.79 -8.35 -21.77
N VAL A 657 -9.68 -8.22 -22.51
CA VAL A 657 -9.20 -9.23 -23.45
C VAL A 657 -7.72 -9.54 -23.21
N PRO A 658 -7.23 -10.74 -23.57
CA PRO A 658 -5.80 -11.03 -23.53
C PRO A 658 -5.03 -10.08 -24.45
N GLY A 659 -4.01 -9.44 -23.91
CA GLY A 659 -3.04 -8.61 -24.61
C GLY A 659 -1.69 -9.29 -24.83
N PRO A 660 -0.72 -8.53 -25.38
CA PRO A 660 0.66 -8.97 -25.50
C PRO A 660 1.23 -9.49 -24.17
N ASP A 661 2.05 -10.53 -24.25
CA ASP A 661 2.70 -11.18 -23.11
C ASP A 661 1.74 -11.69 -22.01
N GLY A 662 0.43 -11.74 -22.29
CA GLY A 662 -0.56 -12.16 -21.32
C GLY A 662 -1.12 -11.07 -20.42
N ARG A 663 -0.77 -9.81 -20.66
CA ARG A 663 -1.32 -8.68 -19.89
C ARG A 663 -2.78 -8.44 -20.27
N PRO A 664 -3.65 -7.98 -19.35
CA PRO A 664 -5.01 -7.61 -19.68
C PRO A 664 -5.04 -6.31 -20.50
N LEU A 665 -5.72 -6.33 -21.65
CA LEU A 665 -6.16 -5.10 -22.32
C LEU A 665 -7.56 -4.77 -21.84
N VAL A 666 -7.70 -3.59 -21.21
CA VAL A 666 -8.90 -3.17 -20.52
C VAL A 666 -9.60 -2.08 -21.32
N HIS A 667 -10.68 -2.43 -22.00
CA HIS A 667 -11.55 -1.48 -22.70
C HIS A 667 -12.65 -1.00 -21.76
N TYR A 668 -12.83 0.31 -21.64
CA TYR A 668 -13.87 0.88 -20.78
C TYR A 668 -14.31 2.23 -21.32
N HIS A 669 -15.60 2.53 -21.23
CA HIS A 669 -16.15 3.80 -21.71
C HIS A 669 -16.98 4.43 -20.62
N VAL A 670 -16.64 5.67 -20.22
CA VAL A 670 -17.49 6.43 -19.31
C VAL A 670 -18.70 6.91 -20.13
N ASP A 671 -19.89 6.42 -19.82
CA ASP A 671 -21.09 6.81 -20.57
C ASP A 671 -21.51 8.28 -20.28
N ARG A 672 -22.50 8.75 -21.02
CA ARG A 672 -22.97 10.14 -20.93
C ARG A 672 -23.65 10.46 -19.61
N GLU A 673 -24.33 9.48 -19.02
CA GLU A 673 -25.05 9.65 -17.76
C GLU A 673 -24.05 9.73 -16.59
N ALA A 674 -23.08 8.83 -16.55
CA ALA A 674 -21.96 8.87 -15.62
C ALA A 674 -21.17 10.19 -15.75
N THR A 675 -20.92 10.66 -16.98
CA THR A 675 -20.29 11.97 -17.20
C THR A 675 -21.12 13.12 -16.63
N ALA A 676 -22.45 13.07 -16.76
CA ALA A 676 -23.34 14.06 -16.16
C ALA A 676 -23.33 13.99 -14.63
N LEU A 677 -23.27 12.78 -14.06
CA LEU A 677 -23.13 12.56 -12.62
C LEU A 677 -21.79 13.09 -12.10
N PHE A 678 -20.68 12.93 -12.82
CA PHE A 678 -19.41 13.55 -12.45
C PHE A 678 -19.49 15.07 -12.41
N ARG A 679 -20.16 15.71 -13.38
CA ARG A 679 -20.36 17.17 -13.37
C ARG A 679 -21.16 17.63 -12.15
N ARG A 680 -22.28 16.96 -11.85
CA ARG A 680 -23.13 17.31 -10.68
C ARG A 680 -22.44 17.00 -9.37
N GLY A 681 -21.80 15.84 -9.25
CA GLY A 681 -21.05 15.40 -8.08
C GLY A 681 -19.88 16.34 -7.76
N SER A 682 -19.11 16.78 -8.76
CA SER A 682 -18.02 17.74 -8.56
C SER A 682 -18.53 19.11 -8.09
N ALA A 683 -19.69 19.56 -8.60
CA ALA A 683 -20.31 20.80 -8.15
C ALA A 683 -20.74 20.70 -6.67
N VAL A 684 -21.47 19.64 -6.32
CA VAL A 684 -21.97 19.41 -4.95
C VAL A 684 -20.84 19.15 -3.96
N LEU A 685 -19.83 18.36 -4.32
CA LEU A 685 -18.63 18.16 -3.50
C LEU A 685 -17.93 19.49 -3.20
N SER A 686 -17.77 20.32 -4.22
CA SER A 686 -17.11 21.61 -4.07
C SER A 686 -17.92 22.56 -3.19
N GLU A 687 -19.25 22.61 -3.38
CA GLU A 687 -20.16 23.39 -2.53
C GLU A 687 -20.15 22.92 -1.07
N MET A 688 -20.13 21.59 -0.86
CA MET A 688 -20.01 20.97 0.46
C MET A 688 -18.74 21.41 1.17
N LEU A 689 -17.59 21.37 0.47
CA LEU A 689 -16.30 21.76 1.04
C LEU A 689 -16.16 23.27 1.29
N PHE A 690 -16.70 24.13 0.41
CA PHE A 690 -16.76 25.57 0.67
C PHE A 690 -17.63 25.89 1.88
N THR A 691 -18.78 25.23 2.01
CA THR A 691 -19.65 25.36 3.20
C THR A 691 -18.95 24.87 4.47
N GLY A 692 -18.13 23.83 4.33
CA GLY A 692 -17.20 23.31 5.33
C GLY A 692 -16.04 24.25 5.70
N GLY A 693 -15.84 25.36 4.98
CA GLY A 693 -14.83 26.38 5.28
C GLY A 693 -13.58 26.37 4.39
N ALA A 694 -13.59 25.62 3.29
CA ALA A 694 -12.52 25.70 2.29
C ALA A 694 -12.46 27.12 1.68
N SER A 695 -11.26 27.63 1.41
CA SER A 695 -11.06 28.91 0.71
C SER A 695 -10.84 28.74 -0.79
N GLU A 696 -10.22 27.63 -1.21
CA GLU A 696 -9.95 27.31 -2.61
C GLU A 696 -10.06 25.81 -2.84
N ILE A 697 -10.45 25.38 -4.05
CA ILE A 697 -10.56 23.96 -4.41
C ILE A 697 -9.87 23.71 -5.74
N SER A 698 -8.92 22.78 -5.76
CA SER A 698 -8.38 22.17 -6.97
C SER A 698 -9.28 21.00 -7.37
N THR A 699 -10.00 21.17 -8.48
CA THR A 699 -11.18 20.36 -8.83
C THR A 699 -10.87 18.96 -9.35
N GLY A 700 -9.62 18.64 -9.69
CA GLY A 700 -9.29 17.39 -10.40
C GLY A 700 -9.86 17.32 -11.82
N ILE A 701 -10.30 18.47 -12.37
CA ILE A 701 -10.86 18.60 -13.71
C ILE A 701 -9.95 19.50 -14.56
N ASP A 702 -9.39 18.93 -15.63
CA ASP A 702 -8.58 19.66 -16.61
C ASP A 702 -9.43 20.78 -17.25
N GLY A 703 -8.85 21.98 -17.38
CA GLY A 703 -9.54 23.18 -17.90
C GLY A 703 -10.50 23.89 -16.92
N VAL A 704 -10.75 23.36 -15.72
CA VAL A 704 -11.44 24.08 -14.63
C VAL A 704 -10.43 24.65 -13.63
N GLY A 705 -9.45 23.84 -13.22
CA GLY A 705 -8.37 24.29 -12.33
C GLY A 705 -8.84 24.57 -10.90
N VAL A 706 -8.43 25.72 -10.36
CA VAL A 706 -8.75 26.18 -9.00
C VAL A 706 -9.97 27.09 -9.01
N ILE A 707 -10.93 26.79 -8.15
CA ILE A 707 -12.12 27.62 -7.88
C ILE A 707 -12.06 28.22 -6.47
N ARG A 708 -12.76 29.33 -6.25
CA ARG A 708 -12.68 30.15 -5.03
C ARG A 708 -14.03 30.54 -4.42
N SER A 709 -15.13 30.07 -4.99
CA SER A 709 -16.47 30.39 -4.49
C SER A 709 -17.48 29.28 -4.74
N ILE A 710 -18.56 29.31 -3.98
CA ILE A 710 -19.72 28.43 -4.16
C ILE A 710 -20.37 28.64 -5.54
N ASP A 711 -20.38 29.87 -6.06
CA ASP A 711 -20.95 30.14 -7.38
C ASP A 711 -20.12 29.48 -8.50
N GLU A 712 -18.79 29.53 -8.41
CA GLU A 712 -17.90 28.80 -9.31
C GLU A 712 -18.07 27.28 -9.18
N ALA A 713 -18.28 26.77 -7.95
CA ALA A 713 -18.58 25.35 -7.71
C ALA A 713 -19.87 24.93 -8.43
N ARG A 714 -20.97 25.66 -8.22
CA ARG A 714 -22.27 25.40 -8.87
C ARG A 714 -22.19 25.47 -10.39
N ALA A 715 -21.37 26.37 -10.94
CA ALA A 715 -21.18 26.51 -12.37
C ALA A 715 -20.58 25.25 -13.03
N ILE A 716 -19.84 24.39 -12.31
CA ILE A 716 -19.27 23.14 -12.85
C ILE A 716 -20.36 22.26 -13.46
N ALA A 717 -21.53 22.18 -12.81
CA ALA A 717 -22.64 21.35 -13.28
C ALA A 717 -23.11 21.75 -14.69
N ALA A 718 -23.00 23.02 -15.07
CA ALA A 718 -23.42 23.54 -16.37
C ALA A 718 -22.32 23.51 -17.46
N ARG A 719 -21.04 23.34 -17.08
CA ARG A 719 -19.91 23.37 -18.04
C ARG A 719 -19.97 22.18 -19.01
N PRO A 720 -19.60 22.36 -20.29
CA PRO A 720 -19.63 21.30 -21.31
C PRO A 720 -18.43 20.32 -21.16
N LEU A 721 -18.31 19.70 -19.99
CA LEU A 721 -17.21 18.79 -19.67
C LEU A 721 -17.46 17.39 -20.28
N ARG A 722 -16.38 16.77 -20.75
CA ARG A 722 -16.34 15.40 -21.28
C ARG A 722 -15.58 14.51 -20.30
N ALA A 723 -15.74 13.19 -20.43
CA ALA A 723 -15.13 12.21 -19.54
C ALA A 723 -13.60 12.39 -19.35
N HIS A 724 -12.85 12.67 -20.42
CA HIS A 724 -11.39 12.84 -20.33
C HIS A 724 -10.93 14.11 -19.59
N HIS A 725 -11.82 15.05 -19.29
CA HIS A 725 -11.45 16.19 -18.45
C HIS A 725 -11.30 15.78 -16.97
N PHE A 726 -11.93 14.69 -16.55
CA PHE A 726 -11.87 14.22 -15.16
C PHE A 726 -10.65 13.32 -14.96
N ARG A 727 -9.88 13.56 -13.89
CA ARG A 727 -8.80 12.66 -13.46
C ARG A 727 -9.40 11.46 -12.74
N LEU A 728 -9.69 10.39 -13.48
CA LEU A 728 -10.46 9.25 -12.98
C LEU A 728 -9.59 8.10 -12.47
N MET A 729 -10.05 7.48 -11.38
CA MET A 729 -9.50 6.24 -10.83
C MET A 729 -10.63 5.22 -10.59
N GLY A 730 -10.42 3.95 -10.89
CA GLY A 730 -11.39 2.88 -10.67
C GLY A 730 -10.86 1.87 -9.66
N PHE A 731 -11.48 1.84 -8.48
CA PHE A 731 -11.02 1.02 -7.36
C PHE A 731 -11.74 -0.33 -7.26
N HIS A 732 -12.86 -0.49 -7.96
CA HIS A 732 -13.75 -1.64 -7.79
C HIS A 732 -14.04 -2.34 -9.12
N PRO A 733 -13.02 -2.90 -9.81
CA PRO A 733 -13.26 -3.65 -11.03
C PRO A 733 -14.06 -4.93 -10.72
N LEU A 734 -15.20 -5.16 -11.40
CA LEU A 734 -16.04 -6.38 -11.24
C LEU A 734 -16.56 -6.94 -12.58
N GLY A 735 -17.09 -8.17 -12.56
CA GLY A 735 -18.04 -8.68 -13.56
C GLY A 735 -17.50 -9.36 -14.83
N THR A 736 -16.19 -9.44 -15.02
CA THR A 736 -15.58 -10.00 -16.25
C THR A 736 -15.72 -11.51 -16.45
N CYS A 737 -16.07 -12.23 -15.38
CA CYS A 737 -16.47 -13.64 -15.39
C CYS A 737 -17.86 -13.78 -14.75
N ARG A 738 -18.78 -12.84 -15.04
CA ARG A 738 -20.07 -12.71 -14.34
C ARG A 738 -20.77 -14.06 -14.13
N MET A 739 -21.32 -14.23 -12.94
CA MET A 739 -22.25 -15.29 -12.65
C MET A 739 -23.54 -15.10 -13.46
N GLY A 740 -24.11 -16.21 -13.90
CA GLY A 740 -25.40 -16.21 -14.59
C GLY A 740 -26.14 -17.51 -14.34
N SER A 741 -27.48 -17.44 -14.38
CA SER A 741 -28.38 -18.59 -14.23
C SER A 741 -28.29 -19.59 -15.39
N ARG A 742 -27.69 -19.18 -16.52
CA ARG A 742 -27.54 -19.99 -17.74
C ARG A 742 -26.18 -19.76 -18.43
N PRO A 743 -25.69 -20.72 -19.24
CA PRO A 743 -24.41 -20.62 -19.94
C PRO A 743 -24.31 -19.48 -20.96
N ASP A 744 -25.43 -18.99 -21.49
CA ASP A 744 -25.47 -17.84 -22.41
C ASP A 744 -25.64 -16.49 -21.70
N ARG A 745 -25.75 -16.51 -20.36
CA ARG A 745 -25.96 -15.34 -19.50
C ARG A 745 -24.80 -15.09 -18.51
N GLY A 746 -23.77 -15.92 -18.52
CA GLY A 746 -22.59 -15.73 -17.68
C GLY A 746 -21.40 -16.59 -18.09
N VAL A 747 -20.33 -16.51 -17.30
CA VAL A 747 -19.11 -17.30 -17.44
C VAL A 747 -19.09 -18.45 -16.43
N VAL A 748 -19.62 -18.19 -15.24
CA VAL A 748 -19.81 -19.21 -14.19
C VAL A 748 -21.28 -19.44 -13.90
N ASP A 749 -21.61 -20.66 -13.47
CA ASP A 749 -22.90 -21.00 -12.90
C ASP A 749 -23.05 -20.43 -11.47
N PRO A 750 -24.24 -20.52 -10.85
CA PRO A 750 -24.45 -20.01 -9.50
C PRO A 750 -23.54 -20.61 -8.41
N ASP A 751 -22.89 -21.74 -8.68
CA ASP A 751 -21.92 -22.37 -7.77
C ASP A 751 -20.47 -22.01 -8.14
N HIS A 752 -20.29 -20.91 -8.87
CA HIS A 752 -19.00 -20.41 -9.34
C HIS A 752 -18.25 -21.34 -10.30
N ARG A 753 -18.87 -22.42 -10.79
CA ARG A 753 -18.21 -23.34 -11.73
C ARG A 753 -18.28 -22.77 -13.14
N VAL A 754 -17.15 -22.78 -13.84
CA VAL A 754 -17.06 -22.31 -15.23
C VAL A 754 -17.95 -23.16 -16.12
N TRP A 755 -18.87 -22.52 -16.85
CA TRP A 755 -19.73 -23.20 -17.80
C TRP A 755 -18.91 -24.01 -18.81
N GLY A 756 -19.34 -25.23 -19.09
CA GLY A 756 -18.59 -26.13 -19.96
C GLY A 756 -17.50 -26.94 -19.26
N THR A 757 -17.24 -26.72 -17.97
CA THR A 757 -16.27 -27.53 -17.19
C THR A 757 -16.95 -28.37 -16.11
N THR A 758 -16.21 -29.32 -15.51
CA THR A 758 -16.73 -30.17 -14.43
C THR A 758 -16.24 -29.78 -13.04
N ASN A 759 -15.05 -29.18 -12.93
CA ASN A 759 -14.35 -28.94 -11.66
C ASN A 759 -13.47 -27.68 -11.64
N LEU A 760 -13.67 -26.75 -12.58
CA LEU A 760 -12.98 -25.47 -12.62
C LEU A 760 -13.93 -24.36 -12.14
N HIS A 761 -13.51 -23.60 -11.13
CA HIS A 761 -14.28 -22.52 -10.54
C HIS A 761 -13.57 -21.18 -10.71
N VAL A 762 -14.34 -20.09 -10.75
CA VAL A 762 -13.81 -18.72 -10.59
C VAL A 762 -14.45 -18.10 -9.36
N ILE A 763 -13.65 -17.65 -8.41
CA ILE A 763 -14.15 -17.10 -7.14
C ILE A 763 -13.35 -15.84 -6.82
N ASP A 764 -13.81 -14.71 -7.37
CA ASP A 764 -13.30 -13.36 -7.10
C ASP A 764 -14.29 -12.30 -7.63
N GLY A 765 -13.89 -11.03 -7.62
CA GLY A 765 -14.68 -9.90 -8.12
C GLY A 765 -15.16 -10.02 -9.58
N SER A 766 -14.50 -10.82 -10.42
CA SER A 766 -14.94 -11.07 -11.79
C SER A 766 -16.31 -11.75 -11.85
N THR A 767 -16.71 -12.47 -10.81
CA THR A 767 -17.98 -13.23 -10.80
C THR A 767 -19.19 -12.41 -10.37
N ILE A 768 -18.97 -11.23 -9.78
CA ILE A 768 -20.04 -10.36 -9.30
C ILE A 768 -20.85 -9.82 -10.50
N PRO A 769 -22.18 -10.08 -10.59
CA PRO A 769 -22.96 -9.83 -11.81
C PRO A 769 -23.06 -8.37 -12.25
N THR A 770 -23.09 -7.42 -11.30
CA THR A 770 -23.32 -5.99 -11.56
C THR A 770 -22.36 -5.12 -10.76
N GLY A 771 -22.28 -3.83 -11.11
CA GLY A 771 -21.71 -2.82 -10.21
C GLY A 771 -22.50 -2.77 -8.90
N LEU A 772 -21.82 -2.49 -7.79
CA LEU A 772 -22.43 -2.47 -6.44
C LEU A 772 -22.73 -1.05 -5.94
N GLY A 773 -22.10 -0.03 -6.51
CA GLY A 773 -22.14 1.34 -5.97
C GLY A 773 -21.47 1.52 -4.60
N VAL A 774 -20.84 0.48 -4.06
CA VAL A 774 -20.10 0.47 -2.80
C VAL A 774 -18.81 -0.35 -2.91
N ASN A 775 -17.97 -0.33 -1.88
CA ASN A 775 -16.77 -1.18 -1.81
C ASN A 775 -17.15 -2.68 -1.90
N PRO A 776 -16.50 -3.47 -2.77
CA PRO A 776 -16.92 -4.85 -3.04
C PRO A 776 -16.30 -5.90 -2.13
N GLN A 777 -15.35 -5.56 -1.25
CA GLN A 777 -14.54 -6.57 -0.54
C GLN A 777 -15.40 -7.56 0.25
N ILE A 778 -16.36 -7.06 1.04
CA ILE A 778 -17.24 -7.89 1.86
C ILE A 778 -18.13 -8.77 0.97
N THR A 779 -18.69 -8.21 -0.10
CA THR A 779 -19.50 -8.94 -1.08
C THR A 779 -18.71 -10.09 -1.73
N ILE A 780 -17.46 -9.84 -2.13
CA ILE A 780 -16.59 -10.87 -2.74
C ILE A 780 -16.28 -11.97 -1.72
N MET A 781 -15.94 -11.60 -0.49
CA MET A 781 -15.64 -12.58 0.58
C MET A 781 -16.87 -13.42 0.94
N ALA A 782 -18.06 -12.80 1.03
CA ALA A 782 -19.30 -13.52 1.29
C ALA A 782 -19.66 -14.51 0.18
N ALA A 783 -19.55 -14.10 -1.09
CA ALA A 783 -19.73 -15.01 -2.22
C ALA A 783 -18.70 -16.15 -2.21
N ALA A 784 -17.46 -15.86 -1.81
CA ALA A 784 -16.40 -16.85 -1.68
C ALA A 784 -16.66 -17.87 -0.56
N LEU A 785 -17.15 -17.44 0.61
CA LEU A 785 -17.56 -18.31 1.71
C LEU A 785 -18.71 -19.24 1.28
N ARG A 786 -19.73 -18.70 0.61
CA ARG A 786 -20.83 -19.50 0.03
C ARG A 786 -20.29 -20.56 -0.94
N ALA A 787 -19.41 -20.17 -1.85
CA ALA A 787 -18.84 -21.11 -2.83
C ALA A 787 -17.98 -22.20 -2.15
N ALA A 788 -17.27 -21.86 -1.08
CA ALA A 788 -16.47 -22.81 -0.32
C ALA A 788 -17.33 -23.89 0.36
N GLU A 789 -18.50 -23.54 0.90
CA GLU A 789 -19.45 -24.52 1.44
C GLU A 789 -19.87 -25.54 0.37
N GLY A 790 -20.26 -25.06 -0.82
CA GLY A 790 -20.64 -25.94 -1.92
C GLY A 790 -19.50 -26.83 -2.43
N ILE A 791 -18.25 -26.33 -2.41
CA ILE A 791 -17.06 -27.13 -2.76
C ILE A 791 -16.79 -28.20 -1.70
N ARG A 792 -16.86 -27.84 -0.41
CA ARG A 792 -16.68 -28.77 0.71
C ARG A 792 -17.68 -29.91 0.62
N ASP A 793 -18.96 -29.61 0.42
CA ASP A 793 -20.01 -30.62 0.41
C ASP A 793 -19.87 -31.60 -0.78
N ARG A 794 -19.23 -31.17 -1.89
CA ARG A 794 -18.90 -32.03 -3.03
C ARG A 794 -17.70 -32.95 -2.79
N LEU A 795 -16.75 -32.55 -1.94
CA LEU A 795 -15.51 -33.30 -1.68
C LEU A 795 -15.53 -34.10 -0.36
N GLY A 796 -16.34 -33.68 0.61
CA GLY A 796 -16.49 -34.28 1.93
C GLY A 796 -17.59 -35.34 2.03
N GLY A 797 -18.19 -35.74 0.90
CA GLY A 797 -19.16 -36.83 0.79
C GLY A 797 -18.54 -38.17 0.47
#